data_AF-A0A0Q6P6H2-F1
#
_entry.id   AF-A0A0Q6P6H2-F1
#
_cell.length_a   1.000
_cell.length_b   1.000
_cell.length_c   1.000
_cell.angle_alpha   90.00
_cell.angle_beta   90.00
_cell.angle_gamma   90.00
#
_symmetry.space_group_name_H-M   'P 1'
#
loop_
_entity.id
_entity.type
_entity.pdbx_description
1 polymer ?
#
loop_
_entity_poly.entity_id
_entity_poly.type
_entity_poly.pdbx_seq_one_letter_code
_entity_poly.pdbx_strand_id
1 'polypeptide(L)'
;MQSSPFRSAIIVIVAILGILFTIPSFLPKDILASWPGFLPKQTVVLGLDLQGGSHLLLQVNRESIITERIKTLRRDVRSALANDNGIGNLITTGPDSITIELTDPTQKAAAMTAVQKLQNNVSSSFGVGGVPELAFSETTDGKIVVSLTPDGVKERMSSLVAQSMEVIRNRVDEVGTTEPTIQRQGQDRVLLQVPGFEDSERLKDLVQQTARLTFHLVHPSMTAAQAEAQGIPSGYFILPSADGGSELLNENIELGGESLTNAQPGFDQQTSRSVVSFQFDTRGAITFGEITSKNVGKRFAIVLDNQVITAPVIQQAITGGSGQISGNFTPQSANDLAVLLRAGALPASLDVVEERSVGPSLGADSIRAGITAGAVASVAVLAFMVIAYGLFGVFANVALVLNIFLILGSLSAIGATLTLPGIAGIVLTIGVAVDANVLIYERMREEQRAGKSILAALDAGFHRAWGTIIDSHLTQLIAAIVLYFLGSGPIQGFAVTLALGILTSLFTAYTVTRFFIGIWYHWKRPKTLRIQHFRFIPDGTKIDFMKMSRAAIILSIVLTVLAIGTAYFKGFNLGIDFVGGSAIEVQHTTGDADPARVRELLEPLNLGEVQVQSFGTPQDLLVRIQLQPGGDAEQQVAVQEVTKTLATEEYEVRRTEAVSGTVSGELAVHGTIAVLVTLFAILIYVWFRFEWQFGLAAVTTTLHDVIMTVGLFSITGLEFNLSSIAAVLTLVGLSLNETVVISDRVRENLRKYKKMSVPEIINLSINQTIVRTSLTQFTVLLALFPLVFFGGESIRGFTIAMTFGSIFGMYSSIFIGGPILIYFGLKPRSEMEEEKEKKAKANKRADGAAV
;
A
#
# COMPACT_ATOMS: atom_id res chain seq x y z
N MET A 1 25.17 25.13 28.48
CA MET A 1 25.40 25.12 27.01
C MET A 1 26.73 24.53 26.54
N GLN A 2 27.65 24.01 27.38
CA GLN A 2 28.84 23.32 26.87
C GLN A 2 28.44 21.95 26.28
N SER A 3 28.52 21.80 24.96
CA SER A 3 28.41 20.47 24.34
C SER A 3 29.70 19.71 24.62
N SER A 4 29.59 18.50 25.17
CA SER A 4 30.73 17.59 25.21
C SER A 4 31.31 17.43 23.79
N PRO A 5 32.64 17.43 23.61
CA PRO A 5 33.25 17.21 22.30
C PRO A 5 32.74 15.92 21.63
N PHE A 6 32.42 14.90 22.42
CA PHE A 6 31.80 13.66 21.95
C PHE A 6 30.41 13.88 21.32
N ARG A 7 29.55 14.69 21.95
CA ARG A 7 28.21 15.00 21.39
C ARG A 7 28.33 15.81 20.10
N SER A 8 29.26 16.77 20.07
CA SER A 8 29.52 17.57 18.87
C SER A 8 30.02 16.70 17.71
N ALA A 9 30.90 15.73 18.00
CA ALA A 9 31.37 14.76 17.02
C ALA A 9 30.22 13.90 16.47
N ILE A 10 29.32 13.40 17.32
CA ILE A 10 28.13 12.64 16.87
C ILE A 10 27.27 13.46 15.91
N ILE A 11 27.00 14.73 16.23
CA ILE A 11 26.18 15.60 15.37
C ILE A 11 26.80 15.72 13.98
N VAL A 12 28.12 15.98 13.92
CA VAL A 12 28.84 16.13 12.66
C VAL A 12 28.87 14.80 11.89
N ILE A 13 29.10 13.67 12.56
CA ILE A 13 29.08 12.35 11.94
C ILE A 13 27.72 12.03 11.34
N VAL A 14 26.64 12.21 12.11
CA VAL A 14 25.27 11.96 11.61
C VAL A 14 24.95 12.88 10.45
N ALA A 15 25.35 14.16 10.51
CA ALA A 15 25.14 15.09 9.41
C ALA A 15 25.91 14.68 8.14
N ILE A 16 27.18 14.29 8.28
CA ILE A 16 28.00 13.80 7.17
C ILE A 16 27.38 12.53 6.58
N LEU A 17 26.98 11.56 7.40
CA LEU A 17 26.34 10.33 6.94
C LEU A 17 25.05 10.64 6.18
N GLY A 18 24.17 11.50 6.72
CA GLY A 18 22.95 11.91 6.02
C GLY A 18 23.22 12.46 4.62
N ILE A 19 24.20 13.35 4.49
CA ILE A 19 24.61 13.91 3.19
C ILE A 19 25.22 12.82 2.30
N LEU A 20 26.12 12.00 2.85
CA LEU A 20 26.85 10.94 2.14
C LEU A 20 25.91 9.89 1.52
N PHE A 21 24.89 9.45 2.26
CA PHE A 21 23.87 8.52 1.77
C PHE A 21 22.88 9.17 0.79
N THR A 22 22.78 10.51 0.79
CA THR A 22 21.92 11.24 -0.15
C THR A 22 22.59 11.45 -1.50
N ILE A 23 23.91 11.74 -1.53
CA ILE A 23 24.68 12.09 -2.74
C ILE A 23 24.47 11.14 -3.93
N PRO A 24 24.50 9.79 -3.77
CA PRO A 24 24.25 8.85 -4.86
C PRO A 24 23.01 9.18 -5.70
N SER A 25 21.93 9.63 -5.06
CA SER A 25 20.65 9.92 -5.71
C SER A 25 20.70 11.11 -6.67
N PHE A 26 21.74 11.94 -6.60
CA PHE A 26 21.93 13.11 -7.44
C PHE A 26 23.02 12.93 -8.50
N LEU A 27 23.67 11.77 -8.55
CA LEU A 27 24.76 11.50 -9.48
C LEU A 27 24.30 10.69 -10.70
N PRO A 28 24.82 10.99 -11.91
CA PRO A 28 24.65 10.13 -13.07
C PRO A 28 25.18 8.71 -12.83
N LYS A 29 24.55 7.71 -13.47
CA LYS A 29 24.91 6.28 -13.34
C LYS A 29 26.39 6.01 -13.66
N ASP A 30 26.98 6.74 -14.60
CA ASP A 30 28.39 6.58 -14.99
C ASP A 30 29.37 6.97 -13.87
N ILE A 31 29.04 8.02 -13.12
CA ILE A 31 29.85 8.49 -11.98
C ILE A 31 29.71 7.50 -10.81
N LEU A 32 28.50 6.99 -10.58
CA LEU A 32 28.20 5.95 -9.58
C LEU A 32 28.95 4.64 -9.84
N ALA A 33 29.12 4.25 -11.11
CA ALA A 33 29.89 3.06 -11.48
C ALA A 33 31.37 3.20 -11.07
N SER A 34 31.95 4.39 -11.25
CA SER A 34 33.32 4.72 -10.82
C SER A 34 33.48 5.03 -9.33
N TRP A 35 32.37 5.00 -8.57
CA TRP A 35 32.34 5.38 -7.16
C TRP A 35 33.11 4.38 -6.28
N PRO A 36 33.99 4.86 -5.37
CA PRO A 36 34.76 3.98 -4.49
C PRO A 36 33.89 3.00 -3.70
N GLY A 37 34.32 1.74 -3.60
CA GLY A 37 33.52 0.66 -3.00
C GLY A 37 33.22 0.81 -1.50
N PHE A 38 33.91 1.70 -0.78
CA PHE A 38 33.65 1.98 0.63
C PHE A 38 32.55 3.03 0.85
N LEU A 39 32.09 3.70 -0.20
CA LEU A 39 31.04 4.71 -0.15
C LEU A 39 29.69 4.10 -0.53
N PRO A 40 28.57 4.62 0.02
CA PRO A 40 27.24 4.15 -0.35
C PRO A 40 26.99 4.40 -1.83
N LYS A 41 26.41 3.39 -2.49
CA LYS A 41 25.95 3.45 -3.89
C LYS A 41 24.43 3.42 -4.03
N GLN A 42 23.73 3.19 -2.92
CA GLN A 42 22.28 3.11 -2.87
C GLN A 42 21.69 4.47 -3.21
N THR A 43 20.75 4.48 -4.15
CA THR A 43 19.94 5.65 -4.50
C THR A 43 18.59 5.54 -3.81
N VAL A 44 17.88 6.65 -3.66
CA VAL A 44 16.47 6.60 -3.27
C VAL A 44 15.71 5.77 -4.31
N VAL A 45 15.04 4.72 -3.83
CA VAL A 45 14.14 3.90 -4.64
C VAL A 45 12.88 4.72 -4.86
N LEU A 46 12.45 4.91 -6.10
CA LEU A 46 11.22 5.65 -6.40
C LEU A 46 10.08 4.64 -6.62
N GLY A 47 8.87 5.01 -6.20
CA GLY A 47 7.67 4.20 -6.38
C GLY A 47 7.18 4.19 -7.82
N LEU A 48 6.28 3.25 -8.12
CA LEU A 48 5.65 3.13 -9.44
C LEU A 48 4.88 4.38 -9.85
N ASP A 49 4.32 5.09 -8.88
CA ASP A 49 3.65 6.39 -9.08
C ASP A 49 4.61 7.51 -9.51
N LEU A 50 5.92 7.33 -9.35
CA LEU A 50 6.96 8.26 -9.79
C LEU A 50 7.75 7.75 -11.00
N GLN A 51 8.05 6.44 -11.07
CA GLN A 51 8.83 5.84 -12.16
C GLN A 51 7.98 5.41 -13.36
N GLY A 52 6.65 5.29 -13.19
CA GLY A 52 5.82 4.49 -14.07
C GLY A 52 6.07 2.98 -13.86
N GLY A 53 5.23 2.16 -14.45
CA GLY A 53 5.30 0.71 -14.37
C GLY A 53 3.99 0.08 -13.90
N SER A 54 4.06 -1.21 -13.57
CA SER A 54 2.89 -2.03 -13.28
C SER A 54 2.93 -2.63 -11.88
N HIS A 55 1.83 -2.48 -11.13
CA HIS A 55 1.54 -3.15 -9.87
C HIS A 55 0.43 -4.17 -10.09
N LEU A 56 0.72 -5.45 -9.88
CA LEU A 56 -0.24 -6.54 -10.02
C LEU A 56 -0.31 -7.33 -8.72
N LEU A 57 -1.51 -7.48 -8.16
CA LEU A 57 -1.79 -8.43 -7.10
C LEU A 57 -2.48 -9.65 -7.71
N LEU A 58 -1.74 -10.76 -7.72
CA LEU A 58 -2.15 -12.02 -8.31
C LEU A 58 -2.64 -12.93 -7.18
N GLN A 59 -3.87 -13.44 -7.27
CA GLN A 59 -4.42 -14.41 -6.32
C GLN A 59 -4.49 -15.78 -6.96
N VAL A 60 -4.07 -16.80 -6.22
CA VAL A 60 -4.19 -18.18 -6.69
C VAL A 60 -5.66 -18.60 -6.69
N ASN A 61 -6.14 -19.11 -7.83
CA ASN A 61 -7.53 -19.52 -7.97
C ASN A 61 -7.83 -20.78 -7.16
N ARG A 62 -8.46 -20.60 -5.99
CA ARG A 62 -8.77 -21.69 -5.05
C ARG A 62 -9.68 -22.76 -5.66
N GLU A 63 -10.72 -22.35 -6.38
CA GLU A 63 -11.72 -23.27 -6.94
C GLU A 63 -11.10 -24.17 -8.01
N SER A 64 -10.23 -23.61 -8.84
CA SER A 64 -9.46 -24.34 -9.85
C SER A 64 -8.57 -25.40 -9.20
N ILE A 65 -7.89 -25.05 -8.10
CA ILE A 65 -7.06 -26.02 -7.36
C ILE A 65 -7.89 -27.15 -6.77
N ILE A 66 -8.99 -26.83 -6.10
CA ILE A 66 -9.84 -27.83 -5.47
C ILE A 66 -10.39 -28.77 -6.54
N THR A 67 -10.90 -28.22 -7.64
CA THR A 67 -11.46 -28.98 -8.76
C THR A 67 -10.42 -29.93 -9.37
N GLU A 68 -9.22 -29.43 -9.68
CA GLU A 68 -8.15 -30.25 -10.26
C GLU A 68 -7.63 -31.29 -9.27
N ARG A 69 -7.57 -30.96 -7.98
CA ARG A 69 -7.17 -31.90 -6.93
C ARG A 69 -8.19 -33.01 -6.74
N ILE A 70 -9.49 -32.71 -6.74
CA ILE A 70 -10.56 -33.71 -6.66
C ILE A 70 -10.56 -34.61 -7.90
N LYS A 71 -10.31 -34.05 -9.09
CA LYS A 71 -10.16 -34.81 -10.33
C LYS A 71 -8.98 -35.78 -10.27
N THR A 72 -7.84 -35.30 -9.76
CA THR A 72 -6.63 -36.13 -9.57
C THR A 72 -6.88 -37.21 -8.50
N LEU A 73 -7.44 -36.83 -7.35
CA LEU A 73 -7.76 -37.74 -6.27
C LEU A 73 -8.72 -38.85 -6.72
N ARG A 74 -9.74 -38.52 -7.53
CA ARG A 74 -10.64 -39.51 -8.13
C ARG A 74 -9.87 -40.53 -8.98
N ARG A 75 -8.90 -40.07 -9.79
CA ARG A 75 -8.07 -40.94 -10.63
C ARG A 75 -7.17 -41.83 -9.77
N ASP A 76 -6.53 -41.26 -8.75
CA ASP A 76 -5.63 -41.95 -7.84
C ASP A 76 -6.38 -43.03 -7.05
N VAL A 77 -7.55 -42.69 -6.50
CA VAL A 77 -8.43 -43.64 -5.81
C VAL A 77 -8.90 -44.73 -6.75
N ARG A 78 -9.32 -44.39 -7.97
CA ARG A 78 -9.71 -45.40 -8.96
C ARG A 78 -8.57 -46.36 -9.27
N SER A 79 -7.35 -45.85 -9.44
CA SER A 79 -6.17 -46.68 -9.71
C SER A 79 -5.82 -47.56 -8.51
N ALA A 80 -5.78 -47.00 -7.30
CA ALA A 80 -5.45 -47.72 -6.07
C ALA A 80 -6.49 -48.81 -5.73
N LEU A 81 -7.77 -48.59 -6.04
CA LEU A 81 -8.82 -49.58 -5.81
C LEU A 81 -8.88 -50.63 -6.94
N ALA A 82 -8.79 -50.22 -8.20
CA ALA A 82 -8.98 -51.12 -9.34
C ALA A 82 -7.73 -51.93 -9.72
N ASN A 83 -6.56 -51.29 -9.80
CA ASN A 83 -5.34 -51.94 -10.29
C ASN A 83 -4.60 -52.70 -9.18
N ASP A 84 -4.50 -52.12 -7.98
CA ASP A 84 -3.72 -52.71 -6.89
C ASP A 84 -4.51 -53.74 -6.07
N ASN A 85 -5.85 -53.62 -6.03
CA ASN A 85 -6.69 -54.43 -5.14
C ASN A 85 -7.90 -55.10 -5.84
N GLY A 86 -8.19 -54.79 -7.11
CA GLY A 86 -9.32 -55.38 -7.86
C GLY A 86 -10.72 -55.02 -7.32
N ILE A 87 -10.85 -53.93 -6.56
CA ILE A 87 -12.08 -53.54 -5.85
C ILE A 87 -12.99 -52.73 -6.79
N GLY A 88 -14.14 -53.32 -7.13
CA GLY A 88 -15.20 -52.64 -7.89
C GLY A 88 -15.79 -51.47 -7.10
N ASN A 89 -15.84 -50.28 -7.72
CA ASN A 89 -16.29 -49.05 -7.09
C ASN A 89 -17.04 -48.13 -8.05
N LEU A 90 -17.91 -47.29 -7.47
CA LEU A 90 -18.50 -46.12 -8.08
C LEU A 90 -18.05 -44.89 -7.29
N ILE A 91 -17.36 -43.97 -7.97
CA ILE A 91 -16.83 -42.74 -7.35
C ILE A 91 -17.62 -41.55 -7.88
N THR A 92 -18.30 -40.85 -6.96
CA THR A 92 -19.02 -39.60 -7.21
C THR A 92 -18.20 -38.44 -6.67
N THR A 93 -18.01 -37.40 -7.48
CA THR A 93 -17.29 -36.17 -7.09
C THR A 93 -18.28 -35.14 -6.54
N GLY A 94 -18.02 -34.67 -5.33
CA GLY A 94 -18.59 -33.45 -4.77
C GLY A 94 -17.68 -32.23 -5.00
N PRO A 95 -18.03 -31.07 -4.44
CA PRO A 95 -17.26 -29.83 -4.61
C PRO A 95 -15.88 -29.88 -3.94
N ASP A 96 -15.75 -30.52 -2.79
CA ASP A 96 -14.53 -30.59 -1.97
C ASP A 96 -14.18 -32.02 -1.50
N SER A 97 -14.92 -33.00 -2.02
CA SER A 97 -14.88 -34.37 -1.53
C SER A 97 -15.22 -35.37 -2.64
N ILE A 98 -14.83 -36.61 -2.43
CA ILE A 98 -15.26 -37.76 -3.24
C ILE A 98 -15.97 -38.77 -2.35
N THR A 99 -17.06 -39.31 -2.87
CA THR A 99 -17.82 -40.38 -2.23
C THR A 99 -17.62 -41.66 -3.01
N ILE A 100 -17.17 -42.70 -2.31
CA ILE A 100 -16.86 -44.00 -2.87
C ILE A 100 -17.92 -44.99 -2.39
N GLU A 101 -18.64 -45.54 -3.36
CA GLU A 101 -19.59 -46.62 -3.16
C GLU A 101 -18.97 -47.92 -3.68
N LEU A 102 -18.83 -48.91 -2.80
CA LEU A 102 -18.20 -50.18 -3.12
C LEU A 102 -19.23 -51.14 -3.71
N THR A 103 -18.85 -51.89 -4.74
CA THR A 103 -19.70 -52.94 -5.31
C THR A 103 -19.88 -54.11 -4.34
N ASP A 104 -18.88 -54.38 -3.50
CA ASP A 104 -18.92 -55.35 -2.40
C ASP A 104 -18.68 -54.65 -1.05
N PRO A 105 -19.71 -54.52 -0.19
CA PRO A 105 -19.59 -53.86 1.10
C PRO A 105 -18.62 -54.54 2.08
N THR A 106 -18.31 -55.83 1.89
CA THR A 106 -17.43 -56.58 2.80
C THR A 106 -15.95 -56.18 2.66
N GLN A 107 -15.56 -55.58 1.52
CA GLN A 107 -14.19 -55.17 1.22
C GLN A 107 -13.84 -53.78 1.76
N LYS A 108 -14.74 -53.17 2.54
CA LYS A 108 -14.61 -51.81 3.04
C LYS A 108 -13.34 -51.54 3.86
N ALA A 109 -12.95 -52.45 4.75
CA ALA A 109 -11.73 -52.28 5.54
C ALA A 109 -10.46 -52.25 4.68
N ALA A 110 -10.42 -53.09 3.64
CA ALA A 110 -9.34 -53.11 2.66
C ALA A 110 -9.33 -51.85 1.80
N ALA A 111 -10.51 -51.42 1.32
CA ALA A 111 -10.67 -50.19 0.54
C ALA A 111 -10.25 -48.95 1.33
N MET A 112 -10.66 -48.82 2.60
CA MET A 112 -10.27 -47.72 3.48
C MET A 112 -8.74 -47.70 3.69
N THR A 113 -8.13 -48.86 3.92
CA THR A 113 -6.66 -48.96 4.08
C THR A 113 -5.93 -48.57 2.79
N ALA A 114 -6.44 -48.96 1.62
CA ALA A 114 -5.85 -48.60 0.34
C ALA A 114 -5.94 -47.09 0.06
N VAL A 115 -7.10 -46.49 0.36
CA VAL A 115 -7.35 -45.05 0.16
C VAL A 115 -6.56 -44.20 1.17
N GLN A 116 -6.39 -44.65 2.41
CA GLN A 116 -5.55 -43.99 3.42
C GLN A 116 -4.07 -43.91 3.03
N LYS A 117 -3.58 -44.83 2.18
CA LYS A 117 -2.20 -44.73 1.65
C LYS A 117 -2.00 -43.54 0.71
N LEU A 118 -3.09 -42.96 0.18
CA LEU A 118 -3.05 -41.75 -0.64
C LEU A 118 -2.95 -40.46 0.21
N GLN A 119 -2.92 -40.60 1.54
CA GLN A 119 -2.69 -39.48 2.44
C GLN A 119 -1.32 -38.87 2.18
N ASN A 120 -1.32 -37.64 1.68
CA ASN A 120 -0.14 -36.82 1.58
C ASN A 120 -0.16 -35.77 2.70
N ASN A 121 0.99 -35.56 3.32
CA ASN A 121 1.19 -34.42 4.21
C ASN A 121 1.74 -33.27 3.38
N VAL A 122 1.06 -32.12 3.39
CA VAL A 122 1.59 -30.90 2.78
C VAL A 122 2.68 -30.38 3.71
N SER A 123 3.90 -30.26 3.18
CA SER A 123 5.05 -29.75 3.94
C SER A 123 4.75 -28.34 4.44
N SER A 124 4.70 -28.15 5.76
CA SER A 124 4.52 -26.82 6.32
C SER A 124 5.86 -26.10 6.40
N SER A 125 5.89 -24.82 6.03
CA SER A 125 7.13 -24.02 6.03
C SER A 125 7.73 -23.79 7.43
N PHE A 126 7.00 -24.11 8.52
CA PHE A 126 7.40 -23.78 9.90
C PHE A 126 7.19 -24.90 10.94
N GLY A 127 6.62 -26.05 10.57
CA GLY A 127 6.26 -27.13 11.50
C GLY A 127 6.95 -28.46 11.19
N VAL A 128 7.44 -29.14 12.23
CA VAL A 128 7.92 -30.53 12.15
C VAL A 128 6.70 -31.45 12.11
N GLY A 129 6.39 -31.98 10.93
CA GLY A 129 5.19 -32.77 10.64
C GLY A 129 4.23 -31.98 9.76
N GLY A 130 4.17 -32.34 8.47
CA GLY A 130 3.29 -31.67 7.50
C GLY A 130 1.81 -31.80 7.85
N VAL A 131 0.98 -30.95 7.26
CA VAL A 131 -0.47 -30.91 7.52
C VAL A 131 -1.16 -32.01 6.70
N PRO A 132 -2.04 -32.83 7.31
CA PRO A 132 -2.77 -33.86 6.58
C PRO A 132 -3.70 -33.20 5.54
N GLU A 133 -3.53 -33.56 4.26
CA GLU A 133 -4.32 -32.99 3.17
C GLU A 133 -5.75 -33.52 3.11
N LEU A 134 -5.93 -34.83 3.39
CA LEU A 134 -7.23 -35.49 3.30
C LEU A 134 -7.79 -35.80 4.69
N ALA A 135 -9.11 -35.74 4.79
CA ALA A 135 -9.90 -36.31 5.88
C ALA A 135 -10.72 -37.48 5.34
N PHE A 136 -10.75 -38.57 6.10
CA PHE A 136 -11.50 -39.77 5.75
C PHE A 136 -12.67 -39.91 6.71
N SER A 137 -13.88 -40.04 6.18
CA SER A 137 -15.09 -40.24 6.96
C SER A 137 -15.99 -41.29 6.31
N GLU A 138 -17.07 -41.62 7.01
CA GLU A 138 -18.04 -42.62 6.61
C GLU A 138 -19.45 -42.05 6.73
N THR A 139 -20.28 -42.27 5.71
CA THR A 139 -21.71 -41.93 5.76
C THR A 139 -22.48 -43.03 6.50
N THR A 140 -23.61 -42.69 7.11
CA THR A 140 -24.54 -43.65 7.75
C THR A 140 -24.95 -44.83 6.87
N ASP A 141 -24.94 -44.64 5.54
CA ASP A 141 -25.26 -45.67 4.54
C ASP A 141 -24.06 -46.56 4.17
N GLY A 142 -22.94 -46.44 4.89
CA GLY A 142 -21.76 -47.28 4.74
C GLY A 142 -20.80 -46.87 3.62
N LYS A 143 -21.01 -45.73 2.95
CA LYS A 143 -20.13 -45.17 1.91
C LYS A 143 -18.88 -44.51 2.50
N ILE A 144 -17.75 -44.59 1.80
CA ILE A 144 -16.49 -43.94 2.21
C ILE A 144 -16.45 -42.53 1.61
N VAL A 145 -16.16 -41.52 2.43
CA VAL A 145 -16.01 -40.13 1.99
C VAL A 145 -14.58 -39.68 2.24
N VAL A 146 -13.95 -39.11 1.21
CA VAL A 146 -12.62 -38.49 1.31
C VAL A 146 -12.79 -37.01 0.98
N SER A 147 -12.50 -36.13 1.94
CA SER A 147 -12.59 -34.68 1.75
C SER A 147 -11.23 -34.01 1.91
N LEU A 148 -11.05 -32.86 1.28
CA LEU A 148 -9.88 -32.01 1.50
C LEU A 148 -10.02 -31.27 2.83
N THR A 149 -8.96 -31.26 3.64
CA THR A 149 -8.96 -30.50 4.90
C THR A 149 -8.78 -29.01 4.62
N PRO A 150 -9.46 -28.11 5.36
CA PRO A 150 -9.26 -26.66 5.21
C PRO A 150 -7.79 -26.24 5.39
N ASP A 151 -7.09 -26.80 6.38
CA ASP A 151 -5.68 -26.51 6.65
C ASP A 151 -4.76 -27.07 5.56
N GLY A 152 -5.08 -28.24 5.00
CA GLY A 152 -4.34 -28.84 3.89
C GLY A 152 -4.45 -28.02 2.61
N VAL A 153 -5.66 -27.54 2.28
CA VAL A 153 -5.89 -26.63 1.15
C VAL A 153 -5.11 -25.32 1.36
N LYS A 154 -5.15 -24.76 2.57
CA LYS A 154 -4.45 -23.53 2.93
C LYS A 154 -2.92 -23.64 2.79
N GLU A 155 -2.32 -24.73 3.29
CA GLU A 155 -0.88 -24.95 3.13
C GLU A 155 -0.51 -25.25 1.67
N ARG A 156 -1.38 -25.94 0.92
CA ARG A 156 -1.18 -26.17 -0.51
C ARG A 156 -1.18 -24.85 -1.30
N MET A 157 -2.14 -23.97 -1.05
CA MET A 157 -2.16 -22.62 -1.65
C MET A 157 -0.88 -21.85 -1.32
N SER A 158 -0.44 -21.89 -0.06
CA SER A 158 0.82 -21.30 0.39
C SER A 158 2.03 -21.82 -0.39
N SER A 159 2.10 -23.12 -0.62
CA SER A 159 3.18 -23.74 -1.40
C SER A 159 3.11 -23.39 -2.88
N LEU A 160 1.91 -23.33 -3.47
CA LEU A 160 1.70 -22.94 -4.87
C LEU A 160 2.08 -21.48 -5.11
N VAL A 161 1.76 -20.58 -4.18
CA VAL A 161 2.23 -19.19 -4.20
C VAL A 161 3.76 -19.12 -4.31
N ALA A 162 4.47 -19.87 -3.45
CA ALA A 162 5.93 -19.87 -3.45
C ALA A 162 6.52 -20.40 -4.78
N GLN A 163 5.89 -21.40 -5.39
CA GLN A 163 6.30 -21.93 -6.69
C GLN A 163 5.98 -20.96 -7.83
N SER A 164 4.79 -20.36 -7.85
CA SER A 164 4.39 -19.36 -8.84
C SER A 164 5.30 -18.13 -8.80
N MET A 165 5.77 -17.71 -7.62
CA MET A 165 6.72 -16.59 -7.50
C MET A 165 8.03 -16.84 -8.27
N GLU A 166 8.53 -18.07 -8.27
CA GLU A 166 9.76 -18.42 -9.00
C GLU A 166 9.54 -18.40 -10.51
N VAL A 167 8.41 -18.93 -10.99
CA VAL A 167 8.03 -18.87 -12.41
C VAL A 167 7.84 -17.42 -12.85
N ILE A 168 7.12 -16.61 -12.08
CA ILE A 168 6.93 -15.18 -12.37
C ILE A 168 8.29 -14.46 -12.42
N ARG A 169 9.19 -14.75 -11.48
CA ARG A 169 10.55 -14.16 -11.48
C ARG A 169 11.28 -14.46 -12.78
N ASN A 170 11.34 -15.73 -13.18
CA ASN A 170 11.99 -16.14 -14.42
C ASN A 170 11.34 -15.48 -15.65
N ARG A 171 10.00 -15.32 -15.67
CA ARG A 171 9.31 -14.64 -16.78
C ARG A 171 9.66 -13.16 -16.85
N VAL A 172 9.66 -12.47 -15.72
CA VAL A 172 9.89 -11.01 -15.67
C VAL A 172 11.35 -10.66 -15.93
N ASP A 173 12.29 -11.49 -15.45
CA ASP A 173 13.73 -11.33 -15.71
C ASP A 173 14.04 -11.43 -17.22
N GLU A 174 13.33 -12.28 -17.95
CA GLU A 174 13.47 -12.45 -19.40
C GLU A 174 12.94 -11.27 -20.22
N VAL A 175 12.08 -10.43 -19.66
CA VAL A 175 11.59 -9.21 -20.35
C VAL A 175 12.59 -8.04 -20.23
N GLY A 176 13.71 -8.22 -19.54
CA GLY A 176 14.81 -7.25 -19.49
C GLY A 176 14.53 -6.02 -18.62
N THR A 177 13.64 -6.16 -17.62
CA THR A 177 13.19 -5.05 -16.76
C THR A 177 14.17 -4.75 -15.63
N THR A 178 14.07 -3.53 -15.06
CA THR A 178 14.82 -3.15 -13.85
C THR A 178 14.22 -3.85 -12.63
N GLU A 179 15.04 -4.69 -11.97
CA GLU A 179 14.81 -5.36 -10.67
C GLU A 179 13.34 -5.42 -10.20
N PRO A 180 12.53 -6.38 -10.69
CA PRO A 180 11.14 -6.51 -10.28
C PRO A 180 11.05 -6.89 -8.80
N THR A 181 10.06 -6.32 -8.11
CA THR A 181 9.76 -6.69 -6.73
C THR A 181 8.63 -7.71 -6.72
N ILE A 182 8.97 -8.95 -6.35
CA ILE A 182 8.04 -10.07 -6.25
C ILE A 182 7.98 -10.49 -4.79
N GLN A 183 6.84 -10.25 -4.14
CA GLN A 183 6.64 -10.51 -2.73
C GLN A 183 5.37 -11.31 -2.51
N ARG A 184 5.38 -12.14 -1.47
CA ARG A 184 4.18 -12.81 -1.01
C ARG A 184 3.32 -11.83 -0.23
N GLN A 185 2.02 -11.77 -0.54
CA GLN A 185 1.04 -10.98 0.21
C GLN A 185 -0.02 -11.92 0.80
N GLY A 186 -0.09 -12.00 2.12
CA GLY A 186 -0.96 -12.96 2.78
C GLY A 186 -0.56 -14.41 2.47
N GLN A 187 -1.55 -15.30 2.33
CA GLN A 187 -1.29 -16.73 2.17
C GLN A 187 -1.43 -17.25 0.75
N ASP A 188 -2.21 -16.57 -0.07
CA ASP A 188 -2.68 -16.99 -1.38
C ASP A 188 -2.44 -15.95 -2.49
N ARG A 189 -1.78 -14.83 -2.18
CA ARG A 189 -1.50 -13.77 -3.16
C ARG A 189 0.00 -13.52 -3.36
N VAL A 190 0.34 -13.13 -4.59
CA VAL A 190 1.66 -12.65 -5.02
C VAL A 190 1.52 -11.21 -5.45
N LEU A 191 2.26 -10.33 -4.79
CA LEU A 191 2.46 -8.95 -5.20
C LEU A 191 3.62 -8.89 -6.20
N LEU A 192 3.35 -8.37 -7.40
CA LEU A 192 4.32 -8.13 -8.45
C LEU A 192 4.37 -6.63 -8.75
N GLN A 193 5.56 -6.04 -8.67
CA GLN A 193 5.81 -4.66 -9.06
C GLN A 193 6.96 -4.63 -10.07
N VAL A 194 6.71 -4.07 -11.25
CA VAL A 194 7.69 -3.96 -12.33
C VAL A 194 7.83 -2.49 -12.73
N PRO A 195 8.82 -1.78 -12.15
CA PRO A 195 9.04 -0.36 -12.44
C PRO A 195 9.51 -0.13 -13.86
N GLY A 196 9.05 0.97 -14.45
CA GLY A 196 9.44 1.38 -15.81
C GLY A 196 8.96 0.46 -16.93
N PHE A 197 8.05 -0.48 -16.65
CA PHE A 197 7.43 -1.31 -17.69
C PHE A 197 6.31 -0.56 -18.39
N GLU A 198 6.48 -0.29 -19.69
CA GLU A 198 5.53 0.53 -20.46
C GLU A 198 4.24 -0.23 -20.78
N ASP A 199 4.35 -1.52 -21.13
CA ASP A 199 3.23 -2.32 -21.66
C ASP A 199 2.61 -3.23 -20.59
N SER A 200 1.79 -2.66 -19.72
CA SER A 200 1.18 -3.42 -18.61
C SER A 200 0.39 -4.65 -19.07
N GLU A 201 -0.29 -4.55 -20.21
CA GLU A 201 -1.08 -5.65 -20.77
C GLU A 201 -0.19 -6.84 -21.14
N ARG A 202 0.92 -6.59 -21.83
CA ARG A 202 1.90 -7.65 -22.14
C ARG A 202 2.48 -8.29 -20.88
N LEU A 203 2.84 -7.51 -19.86
CA LEU A 203 3.36 -8.07 -18.61
C LEU A 203 2.32 -8.98 -17.95
N LYS A 204 1.08 -8.51 -17.90
CA LYS A 204 -0.05 -9.23 -17.33
C LYS A 204 -0.29 -10.56 -18.06
N ASP A 205 -0.32 -10.55 -19.39
CA ASP A 205 -0.46 -11.76 -20.19
C ASP A 205 0.67 -12.75 -19.90
N LEU A 206 1.92 -12.25 -19.81
CA LEU A 206 3.07 -13.09 -19.49
C LEU A 206 2.97 -13.72 -18.09
N VAL A 207 2.43 -13.03 -17.08
CA VAL A 207 2.40 -13.56 -15.70
C VAL A 207 1.12 -14.31 -15.34
N GLN A 208 0.03 -14.13 -16.08
CA GLN A 208 -1.22 -14.87 -15.87
C GLN A 208 -1.25 -16.21 -16.61
N GLN A 209 -0.65 -16.30 -17.81
CA GLN A 209 -0.75 -17.51 -18.64
C GLN A 209 -0.13 -18.73 -17.97
N THR A 210 -0.83 -19.86 -17.92
CA THR A 210 -0.26 -21.06 -17.29
C THR A 210 0.92 -21.61 -18.09
N ALA A 211 0.91 -21.48 -19.41
CA ALA A 211 1.95 -21.96 -20.32
C ALA A 211 2.26 -23.46 -20.18
N ARG A 212 1.22 -24.27 -19.94
CA ARG A 212 1.36 -25.72 -19.83
C ARG A 212 1.54 -26.32 -21.23
N LEU A 213 2.78 -26.61 -21.59
CA LEU A 213 3.13 -27.29 -22.83
C LEU A 213 3.00 -28.81 -22.66
N THR A 214 2.20 -29.45 -23.50
CA THR A 214 2.10 -30.92 -23.58
C THR A 214 2.14 -31.40 -25.02
N PHE A 215 2.68 -32.59 -25.22
CA PHE A 215 2.76 -33.25 -26.51
C PHE A 215 1.83 -34.46 -26.55
N HIS A 216 1.02 -34.55 -27.61
CA HIS A 216 0.00 -35.58 -27.78
C HIS A 216 0.06 -36.17 -29.19
N LEU A 217 -0.24 -37.46 -29.31
CA LEU A 217 -0.49 -38.08 -30.61
C LEU A 217 -1.90 -37.72 -31.10
N VAL A 218 -2.01 -37.33 -32.37
CA VAL A 218 -3.30 -37.13 -33.03
C VAL A 218 -3.86 -38.49 -33.44
N HIS A 219 -5.18 -38.63 -33.37
CA HIS A 219 -5.85 -39.86 -33.78
C HIS A 219 -5.57 -40.18 -35.27
N PRO A 220 -5.18 -41.42 -35.62
CA PRO A 220 -4.60 -41.73 -36.92
C PRO A 220 -5.59 -41.76 -38.11
N SER A 221 -6.89 -41.96 -37.85
CA SER A 221 -7.87 -42.21 -38.92
C SER A 221 -9.16 -41.38 -38.82
N MET A 222 -9.67 -41.16 -37.61
CA MET A 222 -10.84 -40.32 -37.32
C MET A 222 -10.44 -38.86 -37.09
N THR A 223 -11.18 -37.93 -37.72
CA THR A 223 -11.06 -36.48 -37.52
C THR A 223 -11.91 -35.99 -36.35
N ALA A 224 -11.63 -34.79 -35.81
CA ALA A 224 -12.42 -34.21 -34.73
C ALA A 224 -13.91 -34.07 -35.09
N ALA A 225 -14.22 -33.57 -36.31
CA ALA A 225 -15.60 -33.43 -36.78
C ALA A 225 -16.34 -34.78 -36.87
N GLN A 226 -15.64 -35.86 -37.23
CA GLN A 226 -16.22 -37.21 -37.24
C GLN A 226 -16.45 -37.75 -35.83
N ALA A 227 -15.55 -37.47 -34.88
CA ALA A 227 -15.70 -37.85 -33.48
C ALA A 227 -16.82 -37.09 -32.78
N GLU A 228 -17.05 -35.81 -33.12
CA GLU A 228 -18.21 -35.05 -32.62
C GLU A 228 -19.53 -35.66 -33.11
N ALA A 229 -19.57 -36.14 -34.36
CA ALA A 229 -20.77 -36.73 -34.95
C ALA A 229 -21.04 -38.20 -34.50
N GLN A 230 -19.98 -38.99 -34.27
CA GLN A 230 -20.09 -40.43 -34.00
C GLN A 230 -19.83 -40.81 -32.54
N GLY A 231 -19.46 -39.84 -31.70
CA GLY A 231 -19.02 -40.05 -30.32
C GLY A 231 -17.50 -40.16 -30.21
N ILE A 232 -16.95 -39.54 -29.17
CA ILE A 232 -15.50 -39.50 -28.93
C ILE A 232 -15.02 -40.89 -28.48
N PRO A 233 -14.02 -41.49 -29.18
CA PRO A 233 -13.43 -42.76 -28.76
C PRO A 233 -12.84 -42.69 -27.34
N SER A 234 -12.92 -43.79 -26.59
CA SER A 234 -12.38 -43.83 -25.22
C SER A 234 -10.87 -43.55 -25.21
N GLY A 235 -10.43 -42.66 -24.31
CA GLY A 235 -9.03 -42.24 -24.19
C GLY A 235 -8.62 -41.14 -25.17
N TYR A 236 -9.58 -40.50 -25.85
CA TYR A 236 -9.35 -39.34 -26.72
C TYR A 236 -10.21 -38.16 -26.30
N PHE A 237 -9.76 -36.96 -26.65
CA PHE A 237 -10.46 -35.71 -26.42
C PHE A 237 -10.21 -34.73 -27.56
N ILE A 238 -11.07 -33.74 -27.69
CA ILE A 238 -11.01 -32.76 -28.78
C ILE A 238 -10.53 -31.43 -28.22
N LEU A 239 -9.56 -30.83 -28.89
CA LEU A 239 -9.10 -29.47 -28.60
C LEU A 239 -9.17 -28.57 -29.84
N PRO A 240 -9.47 -27.27 -29.67
CA PRO A 240 -9.41 -26.30 -30.76
C PRO A 240 -7.97 -26.10 -31.24
N SER A 241 -7.79 -25.87 -32.54
CA SER A 241 -6.49 -25.56 -33.13
C SER A 241 -6.34 -24.06 -33.44
N ALA A 242 -5.13 -23.53 -33.24
CA ALA A 242 -4.79 -22.14 -33.56
C ALA A 242 -4.90 -21.82 -35.07
N ASP A 243 -4.69 -22.81 -35.93
CA ASP A 243 -4.82 -22.68 -37.39
C ASP A 243 -6.28 -22.82 -37.88
N GLY A 244 -7.23 -22.97 -36.95
CA GLY A 244 -8.65 -23.19 -37.21
C GLY A 244 -9.06 -24.66 -37.20
N GLY A 245 -10.31 -24.92 -36.80
CA GLY A 245 -10.83 -26.28 -36.61
C GLY A 245 -10.45 -26.89 -35.25
N SER A 246 -10.59 -28.20 -35.12
CA SER A 246 -10.32 -28.95 -33.91
C SER A 246 -9.54 -30.22 -34.22
N GLU A 247 -8.75 -30.70 -33.27
CA GLU A 247 -7.96 -31.91 -33.39
C GLU A 247 -8.40 -32.95 -32.35
N LEU A 248 -8.44 -34.22 -32.77
CA LEU A 248 -8.75 -35.35 -31.89
C LEU A 248 -7.43 -35.92 -31.35
N LEU A 249 -7.19 -35.74 -30.06
CA LEU A 249 -5.92 -36.05 -29.40
C LEU A 249 -6.06 -37.19 -28.41
N ASN A 250 -5.00 -37.98 -28.24
CA ASN A 250 -4.92 -38.99 -27.18
C ASN A 250 -4.80 -38.30 -25.81
N GLU A 251 -5.59 -38.74 -24.83
CA GLU A 251 -5.58 -38.19 -23.46
C GLU A 251 -4.22 -38.36 -22.75
N ASN A 252 -3.42 -39.35 -23.15
CA ASN A 252 -2.09 -39.56 -22.58
C ASN A 252 -1.13 -38.45 -23.04
N ILE A 253 -0.44 -37.84 -22.07
CA ILE A 253 0.65 -36.89 -22.32
C ILE A 253 1.91 -37.71 -22.62
N GLU A 254 2.41 -37.61 -23.85
CA GLU A 254 3.60 -38.34 -24.30
C GLU A 254 4.89 -37.68 -23.78
N LEU A 255 4.90 -36.35 -23.73
CA LEU A 255 5.99 -35.54 -23.20
C LEU A 255 5.44 -34.21 -22.68
N GLY A 256 6.05 -33.65 -21.63
CA GLY A 256 5.65 -32.38 -21.03
C GLY A 256 6.73 -31.30 -21.12
N GLY A 257 6.31 -30.05 -20.95
CA GLY A 257 7.18 -28.87 -20.96
C GLY A 257 8.24 -28.86 -19.85
N GLU A 258 8.06 -29.62 -18.77
CA GLU A 258 9.05 -29.75 -17.69
C GLU A 258 10.38 -30.37 -18.13
N SER A 259 10.41 -31.02 -19.30
CA SER A 259 11.63 -31.56 -19.89
C SER A 259 12.40 -30.52 -20.73
N LEU A 260 11.87 -29.31 -20.92
CA LEU A 260 12.53 -28.25 -21.68
C LEU A 260 13.64 -27.58 -20.87
N THR A 261 14.75 -27.32 -21.53
CA THR A 261 15.91 -26.59 -20.95
C THR A 261 16.11 -25.23 -21.58
N ASN A 262 15.67 -25.04 -22.83
CA ASN A 262 15.81 -23.78 -23.55
C ASN A 262 14.70 -23.65 -24.61
N ALA A 263 14.27 -22.43 -24.86
CA ALA A 263 13.42 -22.05 -25.99
C ALA A 263 13.83 -20.67 -26.50
N GLN A 264 14.00 -20.51 -27.81
CA GLN A 264 14.48 -19.28 -28.42
C GLN A 264 13.60 -18.88 -29.62
N PRO A 265 13.23 -17.60 -29.75
CA PRO A 265 12.60 -17.13 -30.97
C PRO A 265 13.64 -17.15 -32.11
N GLY A 266 13.18 -17.49 -33.30
CA GLY A 266 14.01 -17.52 -34.49
C GLY A 266 13.18 -17.33 -35.75
N PHE A 267 13.86 -17.39 -36.88
CA PHE A 267 13.22 -17.40 -38.19
C PHE A 267 13.54 -18.71 -38.89
N ASP A 268 12.52 -19.33 -39.46
CA ASP A 268 12.71 -20.46 -40.36
C ASP A 268 13.48 -19.99 -41.61
N GLN A 269 14.60 -20.64 -41.91
CA GLN A 269 15.50 -20.27 -43.00
C GLN A 269 14.87 -20.43 -44.38
N GLN A 270 13.85 -21.28 -44.53
CA GLN A 270 13.19 -21.53 -45.81
C GLN A 270 11.99 -20.60 -46.03
N THR A 271 11.20 -20.37 -44.97
CA THR A 271 9.95 -19.63 -45.08
C THR A 271 10.04 -18.19 -44.58
N SER A 272 11.14 -17.82 -43.92
CA SER A 272 11.32 -16.52 -43.23
C SER A 272 10.20 -16.19 -42.24
N ARG A 273 9.49 -17.21 -41.74
CA ARG A 273 8.44 -17.06 -40.72
C ARG A 273 9.05 -17.15 -39.32
N SER A 274 8.46 -16.43 -38.37
CA SER A 274 8.83 -16.52 -36.97
C SER A 274 8.51 -17.90 -36.41
N VAL A 275 9.47 -18.52 -35.73
CA VAL A 275 9.34 -19.84 -35.10
C VAL A 275 9.93 -19.82 -33.70
N VAL A 276 9.56 -20.78 -32.87
CA VAL A 276 10.18 -20.99 -31.55
C VAL A 276 10.95 -22.30 -31.57
N SER A 277 12.27 -22.21 -31.48
CA SER A 277 13.14 -23.40 -31.36
C SER A 277 13.22 -23.81 -29.90
N PHE A 278 13.15 -25.10 -29.58
CA PHE A 278 13.23 -25.61 -28.22
C PHE A 278 14.23 -26.77 -28.11
N GLN A 279 14.73 -26.98 -26.90
CA GLN A 279 15.68 -28.04 -26.57
C GLN A 279 15.26 -28.75 -25.29
N PHE A 280 15.20 -30.08 -25.33
CA PHE A 280 14.97 -30.92 -24.16
C PHE A 280 16.24 -31.19 -23.37
N ASP A 281 16.07 -31.52 -22.09
CA ASP A 281 17.11 -32.13 -21.26
C ASP A 281 17.48 -33.53 -21.77
N THR A 282 18.52 -34.14 -21.19
CA THR A 282 19.02 -35.44 -21.63
C THR A 282 17.94 -36.53 -21.60
N ARG A 283 17.08 -36.53 -20.57
CA ARG A 283 16.03 -37.54 -20.42
C ARG A 283 14.91 -37.33 -21.44
N GLY A 284 14.43 -36.10 -21.56
CA GLY A 284 13.41 -35.70 -22.53
C GLY A 284 13.86 -35.95 -23.96
N ALA A 285 15.14 -35.69 -24.30
CA ALA A 285 15.69 -35.97 -25.63
C ALA A 285 15.63 -37.47 -25.98
N ILE A 286 15.94 -38.36 -25.03
CA ILE A 286 15.84 -39.81 -25.23
C ILE A 286 14.38 -40.21 -25.42
N THR A 287 13.48 -39.77 -24.54
CA THR A 287 12.05 -40.08 -24.62
C THR A 287 11.43 -39.55 -25.93
N PHE A 288 11.78 -38.33 -26.33
CA PHE A 288 11.35 -37.73 -27.59
C PHE A 288 11.87 -38.50 -28.81
N GLY A 289 13.13 -38.94 -28.77
CA GLY A 289 13.73 -39.80 -29.80
C GLY A 289 12.99 -41.14 -29.93
N GLU A 290 12.64 -41.79 -28.82
CA GLU A 290 11.88 -43.03 -28.83
C GLU A 290 10.45 -42.86 -29.37
N ILE A 291 9.75 -41.81 -28.94
CA ILE A 291 8.38 -41.49 -29.39
C ILE A 291 8.38 -41.21 -30.89
N THR A 292 9.30 -40.37 -31.37
CA THR A 292 9.38 -40.02 -32.79
C THR A 292 9.77 -41.21 -33.66
N SER A 293 10.67 -42.08 -33.18
CA SER A 293 11.06 -43.31 -33.88
C SER A 293 9.89 -44.29 -34.08
N LYS A 294 9.01 -44.42 -33.08
CA LYS A 294 7.85 -45.33 -33.13
C LYS A 294 6.67 -44.78 -33.93
N ASN A 295 6.65 -43.47 -34.21
CA ASN A 295 5.48 -42.78 -34.76
C ASN A 295 5.76 -42.00 -36.05
N VAL A 296 6.78 -42.39 -36.82
CA VAL A 296 7.06 -41.82 -38.15
C VAL A 296 5.83 -41.92 -39.05
N GLY A 297 5.50 -40.83 -39.75
CA GLY A 297 4.34 -40.69 -40.61
C GLY A 297 3.04 -40.30 -39.87
N LYS A 298 3.03 -40.24 -38.54
CA LYS A 298 1.88 -39.79 -37.74
C LYS A 298 1.98 -38.31 -37.38
N ARG A 299 0.84 -37.69 -37.08
CA ARG A 299 0.75 -36.30 -36.59
C ARG A 299 1.01 -36.24 -35.09
N PHE A 300 1.78 -35.24 -34.67
CA PHE A 300 2.18 -35.03 -33.29
C PHE A 300 1.83 -33.61 -32.88
N ALA A 301 0.82 -33.48 -32.05
CA ALA A 301 0.27 -32.21 -31.62
C ALA A 301 1.09 -31.61 -30.48
N ILE A 302 1.36 -30.31 -30.60
CA ILE A 302 1.94 -29.45 -29.58
C ILE A 302 0.80 -28.62 -29.01
N VAL A 303 0.48 -28.86 -27.74
CA VAL A 303 -0.64 -28.24 -27.04
C VAL A 303 -0.11 -27.28 -25.99
N LEU A 304 -0.67 -26.07 -25.96
CA LEU A 304 -0.41 -25.07 -24.93
C LEU A 304 -1.75 -24.66 -24.33
N ASP A 305 -1.90 -24.78 -23.01
CA ASP A 305 -3.10 -24.35 -22.27
C ASP A 305 -4.43 -24.84 -22.88
N ASN A 306 -4.49 -26.12 -23.26
CA ASN A 306 -5.64 -26.77 -23.91
C ASN A 306 -5.99 -26.25 -25.32
N GLN A 307 -5.04 -25.62 -26.01
CA GLN A 307 -5.16 -25.26 -27.43
C GLN A 307 -4.03 -25.90 -28.24
N VAL A 308 -4.36 -26.46 -29.41
CA VAL A 308 -3.34 -27.01 -30.31
C VAL A 308 -2.68 -25.87 -31.07
N ILE A 309 -1.41 -25.61 -30.74
CA ILE A 309 -0.60 -24.60 -31.42
C ILE A 309 -0.25 -25.07 -32.83
N THR A 310 0.21 -26.31 -32.95
CA THR A 310 0.54 -26.94 -34.23
C THR A 310 0.50 -28.46 -34.11
N ALA A 311 0.19 -29.15 -35.20
CA ALA A 311 0.16 -30.61 -35.26
C ALA A 311 0.88 -31.15 -36.50
N PRO A 312 2.22 -31.00 -36.58
CA PRO A 312 3.03 -31.44 -37.70
C PRO A 312 3.09 -32.97 -37.82
N VAL A 313 3.42 -33.44 -39.03
CA VAL A 313 3.71 -34.86 -39.28
C VAL A 313 5.16 -35.16 -38.94
N ILE A 314 5.41 -36.25 -38.21
CA ILE A 314 6.77 -36.74 -37.93
C ILE A 314 7.35 -37.35 -39.21
N GLN A 315 8.29 -36.65 -39.85
CA GLN A 315 8.90 -37.10 -41.11
C GLN A 315 10.00 -38.14 -40.89
N GLN A 316 10.79 -37.98 -39.83
CA GLN A 316 11.90 -38.85 -39.46
C GLN A 316 12.08 -38.85 -37.94
N ALA A 317 12.83 -39.83 -37.42
CA ALA A 317 13.17 -39.90 -36.01
C ALA A 317 14.02 -38.69 -35.59
N ILE A 318 13.66 -38.04 -34.48
CA ILE A 318 14.36 -36.86 -33.96
C ILE A 318 15.11 -37.24 -32.69
N THR A 319 16.35 -37.71 -32.84
CA THR A 319 17.20 -38.15 -31.72
C THR A 319 18.10 -37.04 -31.15
N GLY A 320 18.06 -35.84 -31.73
CA GLY A 320 18.88 -34.68 -31.32
C GLY A 320 18.32 -33.87 -30.14
N GLY A 321 17.11 -34.18 -29.66
CA GLY A 321 16.48 -33.51 -28.52
C GLY A 321 16.04 -32.06 -28.77
N SER A 322 16.15 -31.55 -30.00
CA SER A 322 15.67 -30.21 -30.39
C SER A 322 14.51 -30.30 -31.37
N GLY A 323 13.68 -29.25 -31.38
CA GLY A 323 12.58 -29.09 -32.32
C GLY A 323 12.23 -27.63 -32.55
N GLN A 324 11.28 -27.39 -33.45
CA GLN A 324 10.77 -26.05 -33.76
C GLN A 324 9.24 -26.07 -33.75
N ILE A 325 8.65 -25.07 -33.10
CA ILE A 325 7.23 -24.77 -33.12
C ILE A 325 7.01 -23.72 -34.20
N SER A 326 6.28 -24.09 -35.24
CA SER A 326 5.90 -23.20 -36.35
C SER A 326 4.41 -22.91 -36.29
N GLY A 327 4.02 -21.72 -36.72
CA GLY A 327 2.65 -21.22 -36.69
C GLY A 327 2.59 -19.80 -37.28
N ASN A 328 1.44 -19.14 -37.18
CA ASN A 328 1.27 -17.76 -37.63
C ASN A 328 1.76 -16.76 -36.56
N PHE A 329 3.03 -16.84 -36.17
CA PHE A 329 3.60 -15.99 -35.13
C PHE A 329 4.13 -14.67 -35.69
N THR A 330 3.93 -13.59 -34.94
CA THR A 330 4.70 -12.34 -35.10
C THR A 330 6.05 -12.50 -34.39
N PRO A 331 7.07 -11.66 -34.69
CA PRO A 331 8.32 -11.67 -33.93
C PRO A 331 8.09 -11.50 -32.42
N GLN A 332 7.11 -10.66 -32.07
CA GLN A 332 6.72 -10.38 -30.68
C GLN A 332 6.08 -11.61 -30.02
N SER A 333 5.05 -12.21 -30.65
CA SER A 333 4.37 -13.38 -30.09
C SER A 333 5.29 -14.61 -30.00
N ALA A 334 6.24 -14.77 -30.93
CA ALA A 334 7.26 -15.82 -30.86
C ALA A 334 8.22 -15.61 -29.69
N ASN A 335 8.63 -14.36 -29.44
CA ASN A 335 9.45 -14.02 -28.28
C ASN A 335 8.69 -14.29 -26.97
N ASP A 336 7.45 -13.84 -26.86
CA ASP A 336 6.64 -14.03 -25.66
C ASP A 336 6.37 -15.53 -25.39
N LEU A 337 6.07 -16.33 -26.43
CA LEU A 337 6.00 -17.78 -26.30
C LEU A 337 7.33 -18.40 -25.84
N ALA A 338 8.46 -17.96 -26.39
CA ALA A 338 9.76 -18.46 -25.96
C ALA A 338 10.09 -18.13 -24.50
N VAL A 339 9.67 -16.96 -24.00
CA VAL A 339 9.78 -16.59 -22.57
C VAL A 339 8.94 -17.53 -21.71
N LEU A 340 7.68 -17.76 -22.08
CA LEU A 340 6.78 -18.66 -21.36
C LEU A 340 7.31 -20.08 -21.27
N LEU A 341 7.85 -20.62 -22.38
CA LEU A 341 8.40 -21.97 -22.43
C LEU A 341 9.70 -22.12 -21.62
N ARG A 342 10.56 -21.09 -21.57
CA ARG A 342 11.80 -21.12 -20.77
C ARG A 342 11.54 -21.02 -19.28
N ALA A 343 10.62 -20.14 -18.88
CA ALA A 343 10.30 -19.92 -17.48
C ALA A 343 9.50 -21.08 -16.86
N GLY A 344 8.86 -21.90 -17.70
CA GLY A 344 8.07 -23.05 -17.28
C GLY A 344 6.60 -22.72 -17.01
N ALA A 345 5.83 -23.78 -16.78
CA ALA A 345 4.40 -23.67 -16.53
C ALA A 345 4.10 -23.21 -15.10
N LEU A 346 3.10 -22.35 -14.93
CA LEU A 346 2.58 -22.02 -13.60
C LEU A 346 1.93 -23.25 -12.98
N PRO A 347 2.16 -23.51 -11.67
CA PRO A 347 1.59 -24.66 -10.99
C PRO A 347 0.09 -24.49 -10.70
N ALA A 348 -0.44 -23.27 -10.78
CA ALA A 348 -1.86 -22.94 -10.65
C ALA A 348 -2.17 -21.65 -11.44
N SER A 349 -3.43 -21.49 -11.86
CA SER A 349 -3.91 -20.23 -12.45
C SER A 349 -3.92 -19.09 -11.42
N LEU A 350 -3.63 -17.89 -11.90
CA LEU A 350 -3.55 -16.67 -11.10
C LEU A 350 -4.53 -15.64 -11.64
N ASP A 351 -5.45 -15.20 -10.79
CA ASP A 351 -6.39 -14.13 -11.09
C ASP A 351 -5.78 -12.79 -10.65
N VAL A 352 -5.80 -11.76 -11.50
CA VAL A 352 -5.42 -10.40 -11.07
C VAL A 352 -6.59 -9.78 -10.30
N VAL A 353 -6.40 -9.64 -8.99
CA VAL A 353 -7.40 -9.06 -8.06
C VAL A 353 -7.17 -7.57 -7.81
N GLU A 354 -5.97 -7.07 -8.09
CA GLU A 354 -5.65 -5.64 -8.08
C GLU A 354 -4.64 -5.33 -9.18
N GLU A 355 -4.90 -4.29 -9.96
CA GLU A 355 -4.02 -3.76 -10.99
C GLU A 355 -3.86 -2.26 -10.76
N ARG A 356 -2.63 -1.76 -10.72
CA ARG A 356 -2.33 -0.32 -10.81
C ARG A 356 -1.17 -0.11 -11.76
N SER A 357 -1.48 0.37 -12.95
CA SER A 357 -0.51 0.68 -13.99
C SER A 357 -0.41 2.18 -14.18
N VAL A 358 0.82 2.68 -14.27
CA VAL A 358 1.13 4.10 -14.43
C VAL A 358 2.04 4.25 -15.65
N GLY A 359 1.62 5.07 -16.60
CA GLY A 359 2.42 5.42 -17.77
C GLY A 359 3.67 6.24 -17.38
N PRO A 360 4.81 6.06 -18.08
CA PRO A 360 6.07 6.75 -17.75
C PRO A 360 5.95 8.29 -17.75
N SER A 361 5.13 8.85 -18.63
CA SER A 361 4.92 10.30 -18.72
C SER A 361 4.29 10.87 -17.44
N LEU A 362 3.34 10.15 -16.85
CA LEU A 362 2.59 10.62 -15.67
C LEU A 362 3.49 10.67 -14.43
N GLY A 363 4.39 9.68 -14.29
CA GLY A 363 5.38 9.66 -13.23
C GLY A 363 6.34 10.85 -13.29
N ALA A 364 6.88 11.15 -14.48
CA ALA A 364 7.78 12.28 -14.67
C ALA A 364 7.11 13.64 -14.40
N ASP A 365 5.86 13.81 -14.83
CA ASP A 365 5.07 15.02 -14.56
C ASP A 365 4.77 15.15 -13.06
N SER A 366 4.42 14.05 -12.40
CA SER A 366 4.16 13.99 -10.96
C SER A 366 5.41 14.34 -10.14
N ILE A 367 6.58 13.85 -10.54
CA ILE A 367 7.87 14.23 -9.93
C ILE A 367 8.10 15.74 -10.09
N ARG A 368 7.91 16.30 -11.29
CA ARG A 368 8.12 17.73 -11.54
C ARG A 368 7.17 18.59 -10.72
N ALA A 369 5.88 18.24 -10.69
CA ALA A 369 4.86 18.91 -9.90
C ALA A 369 5.20 18.86 -8.41
N GLY A 370 5.51 17.67 -7.88
CA GLY A 370 5.92 17.47 -6.49
C GLY A 370 7.17 18.25 -6.10
N ILE A 371 8.23 18.25 -6.94
CA ILE A 371 9.45 19.03 -6.70
C ILE A 371 9.15 20.53 -6.73
N THR A 372 8.34 21.00 -7.69
CA THR A 372 7.99 22.42 -7.81
C THR A 372 7.20 22.88 -6.59
N ALA A 373 6.17 22.13 -6.19
CA ALA A 373 5.40 22.38 -4.97
C ALA A 373 6.30 22.38 -3.72
N GLY A 374 7.18 21.38 -3.60
CA GLY A 374 8.12 21.26 -2.49
C GLY A 374 9.14 22.40 -2.44
N ALA A 375 9.65 22.86 -3.58
CA ALA A 375 10.56 24.00 -3.65
C ALA A 375 9.87 25.31 -3.25
N VAL A 376 8.66 25.56 -3.75
CA VAL A 376 7.87 26.74 -3.39
C VAL A 376 7.53 26.72 -1.89
N ALA A 377 7.07 25.59 -1.37
CA ALA A 377 6.82 25.39 0.06
C ALA A 377 8.08 25.63 0.91
N SER A 378 9.21 25.06 0.52
CA SER A 378 10.48 25.22 1.22
C SER A 378 10.90 26.68 1.27
N VAL A 379 10.89 27.39 0.13
CA VAL A 379 11.25 28.81 0.08
C VAL A 379 10.31 29.64 0.95
N ALA A 380 8.99 29.38 0.89
CA ALA A 380 8.02 30.09 1.70
C ALA A 380 8.26 29.90 3.22
N VAL A 381 8.46 28.66 3.67
CA VAL A 381 8.73 28.34 5.08
C VAL A 381 10.07 28.92 5.53
N LEU A 382 11.14 28.75 4.74
CA LEU A 382 12.47 29.27 5.06
C LEU A 382 12.48 30.81 5.16
N ALA A 383 11.85 31.49 4.20
CA ALA A 383 11.72 32.94 4.21
C ALA A 383 10.92 33.42 5.43
N PHE A 384 9.79 32.77 5.71
CA PHE A 384 8.98 33.09 6.87
C PHE A 384 9.75 32.91 8.18
N MET A 385 10.54 31.85 8.34
CA MET A 385 11.33 31.63 9.54
C MET A 385 12.37 32.73 9.78
N VAL A 386 13.02 33.22 8.71
CA VAL A 386 13.95 34.37 8.81
C VAL A 386 13.19 35.65 9.18
N ILE A 387 12.02 35.90 8.58
CA ILE A 387 11.19 37.08 8.88
C ILE A 387 10.70 37.04 10.34
N ALA A 388 10.23 35.88 10.81
CA ALA A 388 9.69 35.68 12.15
C ALA A 388 10.77 35.73 13.24
N TYR A 389 11.90 35.05 13.04
CA TYR A 389 12.89 34.79 14.09
C TYR A 389 14.30 35.37 13.82
N GLY A 390 14.52 36.02 12.68
CA GLY A 390 15.81 36.59 12.30
C GLY A 390 16.93 35.55 12.33
N LEU A 391 17.98 35.80 13.13
CA LEU A 391 19.11 34.88 13.26
C LEU A 391 18.73 33.50 13.83
N PHE A 392 17.77 33.44 14.76
CA PHE A 392 17.28 32.16 15.27
C PHE A 392 16.53 31.39 14.17
N GLY A 393 15.85 32.12 13.27
CA GLY A 393 15.28 31.55 12.05
C GLY A 393 16.33 30.94 11.13
N VAL A 394 17.49 31.57 10.97
CA VAL A 394 18.61 31.01 10.20
C VAL A 394 19.11 29.68 10.82
N PHE A 395 19.26 29.59 12.14
CA PHE A 395 19.64 28.33 12.79
C PHE A 395 18.59 27.24 12.58
N ALA A 396 17.30 27.59 12.64
CA ALA A 396 16.22 26.67 12.32
C ALA A 396 16.27 26.19 10.87
N ASN A 397 16.53 27.10 9.93
CA ASN A 397 16.62 26.79 8.51
C ASN A 397 17.80 25.86 8.19
N VAL A 398 18.97 26.06 8.82
CA VAL A 398 20.11 25.13 8.65
C VAL A 398 19.76 23.74 9.17
N ALA A 399 19.08 23.67 10.33
CA ALA A 399 18.62 22.39 10.88
C ALA A 399 17.57 21.72 9.98
N LEU A 400 16.65 22.50 9.39
CA LEU A 400 15.64 22.04 8.45
C LEU A 400 16.25 21.51 7.14
N VAL A 401 17.24 22.21 6.58
CA VAL A 401 17.96 21.73 5.38
C VAL A 401 18.66 20.41 5.69
N LEU A 402 19.34 20.32 6.84
CA LEU A 402 19.95 19.07 7.29
C LEU A 402 18.89 17.98 7.50
N ASN A 403 17.69 18.34 7.96
CA ASN A 403 16.59 17.41 8.13
C ASN A 403 16.22 16.73 6.81
N ILE A 404 16.11 17.49 5.72
CA ILE A 404 15.80 16.96 4.38
C ILE A 404 16.87 15.95 3.94
N PHE A 405 18.16 16.28 4.13
CA PHE A 405 19.26 15.34 3.85
C PHE A 405 19.19 14.08 4.72
N LEU A 406 18.81 14.19 5.99
CA LEU A 406 18.67 13.02 6.86
C LEU A 406 17.49 12.15 6.45
N ILE A 407 16.37 12.73 6.00
CA ILE A 407 15.22 11.97 5.48
C ILE A 407 15.63 11.20 4.22
N LEU A 408 16.19 11.88 3.21
CA LEU A 408 16.61 11.26 1.96
C LEU A 408 17.73 10.23 2.17
N GLY A 409 18.72 10.54 3.01
CA GLY A 409 19.79 9.64 3.36
C GLY A 409 19.29 8.40 4.10
N SER A 410 18.29 8.55 4.97
CA SER A 410 17.66 7.41 5.66
C SER A 410 16.85 6.54 4.70
N LEU A 411 16.09 7.14 3.79
CA LEU A 411 15.34 6.41 2.75
C LEU A 411 16.27 5.57 1.87
N SER A 412 17.36 6.18 1.41
CA SER A 412 18.39 5.48 0.64
C SER A 412 19.05 4.35 1.45
N ALA A 413 19.44 4.61 2.70
CA ALA A 413 20.12 3.62 3.53
C ALA A 413 19.28 2.37 3.83
N ILE A 414 17.97 2.50 3.98
CA ILE A 414 17.07 1.38 4.25
C ILE A 414 16.43 0.79 2.97
N GLY A 415 16.66 1.40 1.80
CA GLY A 415 16.01 1.01 0.55
C GLY A 415 14.50 1.24 0.53
N ALA A 416 14.01 2.23 1.28
CA ALA A 416 12.58 2.54 1.31
C ALA A 416 12.15 3.32 0.06
N THR A 417 10.99 2.94 -0.47
CA THR A 417 10.40 3.52 -1.67
C THR A 417 9.81 4.90 -1.40
N LEU A 418 10.25 5.89 -2.18
CA LEU A 418 9.66 7.24 -2.21
C LEU A 418 8.50 7.26 -3.20
N THR A 419 7.30 7.54 -2.70
CA THR A 419 6.06 7.62 -3.47
C THR A 419 5.63 9.08 -3.63
N LEU A 420 4.65 9.38 -4.48
CA LEU A 420 4.06 10.70 -4.65
C LEU A 420 3.41 11.20 -3.34
N PRO A 421 2.59 10.41 -2.62
CA PRO A 421 2.23 10.72 -1.24
C PRO A 421 3.45 10.93 -0.35
N GLY A 422 4.52 10.13 -0.49
CA GLY A 422 5.78 10.31 0.24
C GLY A 422 6.44 11.67 0.02
N ILE A 423 6.42 12.21 -1.21
CA ILE A 423 6.86 13.59 -1.49
C ILE A 423 6.00 14.58 -0.70
N ALA A 424 4.68 14.41 -0.67
CA ALA A 424 3.80 15.24 0.14
C ALA A 424 4.13 15.12 1.64
N GLY A 425 4.53 13.95 2.12
CA GLY A 425 5.01 13.71 3.48
C GLY A 425 6.30 14.48 3.81
N ILE A 426 7.26 14.52 2.89
CA ILE A 426 8.48 15.33 3.03
C ILE A 426 8.11 16.82 3.13
N VAL A 427 7.25 17.32 2.23
CA VAL A 427 6.86 18.74 2.22
C VAL A 427 6.04 19.10 3.46
N LEU A 428 5.16 18.23 3.92
CA LEU A 428 4.46 18.39 5.20
C LEU A 428 5.45 18.44 6.37
N THR A 429 6.43 17.54 6.37
CA THR A 429 7.50 17.53 7.38
C THR A 429 8.25 18.85 7.40
N ILE A 430 8.44 19.51 6.25
CA ILE A 430 9.08 20.84 6.21
C ILE A 430 8.28 21.88 6.99
N GLY A 431 6.96 21.89 6.82
CA GLY A 431 6.06 22.80 7.56
C GLY A 431 5.98 22.51 9.06
N VAL A 432 6.07 21.24 9.44
CA VAL A 432 5.97 20.78 10.85
C VAL A 432 7.33 20.79 11.57
N ALA A 433 8.44 20.53 10.90
CA ALA A 433 9.76 20.38 11.53
C ALA A 433 10.25 21.66 12.22
N VAL A 434 9.77 22.83 11.78
CA VAL A 434 10.07 24.10 12.43
C VAL A 434 9.29 24.33 13.73
N ASP A 435 8.24 23.56 14.02
CA ASP A 435 7.42 23.67 15.23
C ASP A 435 8.24 23.49 16.51
N ALA A 436 9.10 22.46 16.55
CA ALA A 436 9.97 22.20 17.69
C ALA A 436 10.92 23.38 17.95
N ASN A 437 11.44 24.00 16.89
CA ASN A 437 12.25 25.21 16.99
C ASN A 437 11.45 26.39 17.55
N VAL A 438 10.24 26.63 17.01
CA VAL A 438 9.33 27.69 17.47
C VAL A 438 9.00 27.51 18.96
N LEU A 439 8.71 26.28 19.40
CA LEU A 439 8.43 25.96 20.81
C LEU A 439 9.63 26.30 21.71
N ILE A 440 10.83 25.87 21.32
CA ILE A 440 12.07 26.18 22.07
C ILE A 440 12.26 27.69 22.13
N TYR A 441 12.06 28.41 21.02
CA TYR A 441 12.30 29.84 20.93
C TYR A 441 11.32 30.65 21.78
N GLU A 442 10.04 30.30 21.75
CA GLU A 442 9.06 30.93 22.64
C GLU A 442 9.34 30.61 24.11
N ARG A 443 9.74 29.37 24.45
CA ARG A 443 10.08 29.02 25.82
C ARG A 443 11.31 29.79 26.33
N MET A 444 12.34 29.98 25.50
CA MET A 444 13.50 30.81 25.85
C MET A 444 13.07 32.26 26.15
N ARG A 445 12.13 32.81 25.38
CA ARG A 445 11.60 34.17 25.59
C ARG A 445 10.78 34.29 26.86
N GLU A 446 9.95 33.30 27.17
CA GLU A 446 9.19 33.25 28.43
C GLU A 446 10.14 33.29 29.63
N GLU A 447 11.19 32.47 29.61
CA GLU A 447 12.18 32.38 30.69
C GLU A 447 13.00 33.67 30.83
N GLN A 448 13.33 34.32 29.71
CA GLN A 448 13.98 35.63 29.71
C GLN A 448 13.07 36.72 30.31
N ARG A 449 11.77 36.73 29.97
CA ARG A 449 10.79 37.65 30.57
C ARG A 449 10.59 37.41 32.06
N ALA A 450 10.77 36.17 32.51
CA ALA A 450 10.78 35.83 33.93
C ALA A 450 12.05 36.31 34.66
N GLY A 451 12.96 37.03 33.99
CA GLY A 451 14.13 37.66 34.60
C GLY A 451 15.38 36.79 34.64
N LYS A 452 15.39 35.61 33.99
CA LYS A 452 16.59 34.76 33.94
C LYS A 452 17.68 35.39 33.08
N SER A 453 18.93 35.11 33.43
CA SER A 453 20.09 35.48 32.61
C SER A 453 20.01 34.81 31.23
N ILE A 454 20.66 35.39 30.22
CA ILE A 454 20.64 34.90 28.84
C ILE A 454 21.01 33.41 28.75
N LEU A 455 22.10 33.00 29.38
CA LEU A 455 22.54 31.60 29.37
C LEU A 455 21.52 30.69 30.06
N ALA A 456 21.00 31.11 31.22
CA ALA A 456 20.01 30.34 31.96
C ALA A 456 18.67 30.23 31.20
N ALA A 457 18.27 31.27 30.48
CA ALA A 457 17.09 31.26 29.63
C ALA A 457 17.25 30.34 28.41
N LEU A 458 18.42 30.34 27.76
CA LEU A 458 18.72 29.42 26.66
C LEU A 458 18.70 27.95 27.12
N ASP A 459 19.44 27.61 28.18
CA ASP A 459 19.45 26.22 28.70
C ASP A 459 18.07 25.79 29.24
N ALA A 460 17.33 26.69 29.91
CA ALA A 460 15.97 26.39 30.38
C ALA A 460 14.97 26.20 29.25
N GLY A 461 15.10 26.96 28.15
CA GLY A 461 14.27 26.83 26.96
C GLY A 461 14.34 25.42 26.37
N PHE A 462 15.55 24.95 26.06
CA PHE A 462 15.77 23.59 25.56
C PHE A 462 15.28 22.52 26.54
N HIS A 463 15.62 22.64 27.83
CA HIS A 463 15.30 21.59 28.80
C HIS A 463 13.81 21.48 29.10
N ARG A 464 13.09 22.61 29.20
CA ARG A 464 11.65 22.62 29.49
C ARG A 464 10.80 22.28 28.27
N ALA A 465 11.25 22.65 27.07
CA ALA A 465 10.58 22.35 25.81
C ALA A 465 10.61 20.84 25.47
N TRP A 466 11.65 20.13 25.89
CA TRP A 466 11.92 18.74 25.50
C TRP A 466 10.74 17.79 25.74
N GLY A 467 10.09 17.87 26.90
CA GLY A 467 8.94 17.01 27.23
C GLY A 467 7.78 17.20 26.26
N THR A 468 7.38 18.45 26.04
CA THR A 468 6.27 18.79 25.12
C THR A 468 6.58 18.40 23.67
N ILE A 469 7.85 18.56 23.23
CA ILE A 469 8.27 18.17 21.87
C ILE A 469 8.19 16.65 21.70
N ILE A 470 8.72 15.87 22.64
CA ILE A 470 8.61 14.41 22.58
C ILE A 470 7.15 13.98 22.54
N ASP A 471 6.32 14.59 23.38
CA ASP A 471 4.91 14.19 23.49
C ASP A 471 4.16 14.38 22.18
N SER A 472 4.36 15.51 21.50
CA SER A 472 3.72 15.78 20.21
C SER A 472 4.27 14.93 19.05
N HIS A 473 5.58 14.67 19.02
CA HIS A 473 6.18 13.84 17.98
C HIS A 473 5.80 12.36 18.17
N LEU A 474 5.64 11.89 19.41
CA LEU A 474 5.23 10.53 19.69
C LEU A 474 3.78 10.26 19.25
N THR A 475 2.86 11.22 19.40
CA THR A 475 1.48 11.07 18.86
C THR A 475 1.47 10.99 17.34
N GLN A 476 2.29 11.81 16.66
CA GLN A 476 2.43 11.75 15.20
C GLN A 476 3.07 10.42 14.75
N LEU A 477 4.07 9.94 15.50
CA LEU A 477 4.72 8.67 15.21
C LEU A 477 3.78 7.47 15.38
N ILE A 478 2.88 7.50 16.39
CA ILE A 478 1.83 6.48 16.53
C ILE A 478 0.97 6.43 15.27
N ALA A 479 0.51 7.58 14.76
CA ALA A 479 -0.28 7.61 13.52
C ALA A 479 0.51 7.08 12.31
N ALA A 480 1.79 7.46 12.17
CA ALA A 480 2.65 6.96 11.10
C ALA A 480 2.88 5.44 11.19
N ILE A 481 3.06 4.88 12.39
CA ILE A 481 3.23 3.43 12.58
C ILE A 481 1.94 2.68 12.20
N VAL A 482 0.78 3.17 12.63
CA VAL A 482 -0.50 2.54 12.29
C VAL A 482 -0.74 2.60 10.78
N LEU A 483 -0.44 3.74 10.14
CA LEU A 483 -0.48 3.91 8.68
C LEU A 483 0.45 2.94 7.95
N TYR A 484 1.64 2.66 8.48
CA TYR A 484 2.58 1.72 7.87
C TYR A 484 2.03 0.28 7.87
N PHE A 485 1.42 -0.17 8.96
CA PHE A 485 0.92 -1.54 9.08
C PHE A 485 -0.45 -1.78 8.45
N LEU A 486 -1.33 -0.77 8.45
CA LEU A 486 -2.69 -0.89 7.92
C LEU A 486 -2.91 -0.20 6.57
N GLY A 487 -1.98 0.65 6.13
CA GLY A 487 -2.00 1.23 4.79
C GLY A 487 -1.52 0.24 3.73
N SER A 488 -1.83 0.51 2.47
CA SER A 488 -1.38 -0.28 1.32
C SER A 488 -0.59 0.59 0.32
N GLY A 489 0.28 -0.08 -0.45
CA GLY A 489 1.00 0.50 -1.60
C GLY A 489 1.60 1.89 -1.33
N PRO A 490 1.16 2.96 -2.04
CA PRO A 490 1.71 4.31 -1.90
C PRO A 490 1.65 4.91 -0.48
N ILE A 491 0.67 4.50 0.33
CA ILE A 491 0.45 5.04 1.68
C ILE A 491 1.49 4.52 2.67
N GLN A 492 1.97 3.29 2.49
CA GLN A 492 3.08 2.78 3.30
C GLN A 492 4.34 3.60 3.06
N GLY A 493 4.64 3.95 1.81
CA GLY A 493 5.74 4.86 1.46
C GLY A 493 5.59 6.22 2.16
N PHE A 494 4.39 6.81 2.13
CA PHE A 494 4.10 8.03 2.87
C PHE A 494 4.32 7.88 4.38
N ALA A 495 3.84 6.81 5.00
CA ALA A 495 4.00 6.54 6.42
C ALA A 495 5.50 6.47 6.83
N VAL A 496 6.33 5.83 6.01
CA VAL A 496 7.79 5.77 6.23
C VAL A 496 8.41 7.16 6.13
N THR A 497 8.07 7.95 5.10
CA THR A 497 8.61 9.32 4.97
C THR A 497 8.22 10.22 6.14
N LEU A 498 6.97 10.13 6.61
CA LEU A 498 6.48 10.88 7.77
C LEU A 498 7.19 10.44 9.06
N ALA A 499 7.32 9.13 9.31
CA ALA A 499 8.01 8.60 10.49
C ALA A 499 9.48 9.02 10.53
N LEU A 500 10.21 8.87 9.41
CA LEU A 500 11.59 9.33 9.30
C LEU A 500 11.69 10.85 9.47
N GLY A 501 10.75 11.59 8.89
CA GLY A 501 10.64 13.05 9.04
C GLY A 501 10.51 13.50 10.50
N ILE A 502 9.65 12.84 11.27
CA ILE A 502 9.43 13.09 12.70
C ILE A 502 10.68 12.74 13.53
N LEU A 503 11.31 11.59 13.26
CA LEU A 503 12.50 11.14 14.00
C LEU A 503 13.71 12.04 13.74
N THR A 504 13.93 12.40 12.48
CA THR A 504 15.03 13.27 12.06
C THR A 504 14.78 14.72 12.51
N SER A 505 13.54 15.20 12.50
CA SER A 505 13.21 16.55 12.98
C SER A 505 13.44 16.68 14.48
N LEU A 506 13.10 15.67 15.28
CA LEU A 506 13.39 15.66 16.71
C LEU A 506 14.89 15.80 17.00
N PHE A 507 15.72 15.10 16.21
CA PHE A 507 17.17 15.19 16.32
C PHE A 507 17.70 16.57 15.89
N THR A 508 17.27 17.07 14.72
CA THR A 508 17.76 18.34 14.18
C THR A 508 17.27 19.53 15.00
N ALA A 509 15.99 19.59 15.32
CA ALA A 509 15.36 20.70 16.04
C ALA A 509 15.89 20.87 17.47
N TYR A 510 16.29 19.79 18.15
CA TYR A 510 16.86 19.88 19.50
C TYR A 510 18.39 19.91 19.50
N THR A 511 19.04 18.97 18.81
CA THR A 511 20.48 18.73 18.97
C THR A 511 21.30 19.67 18.10
N VAL A 512 20.95 19.79 16.82
CA VAL A 512 21.69 20.59 15.82
C VAL A 512 21.51 22.08 16.10
N THR A 513 20.29 22.53 16.37
CA THR A 513 20.01 23.94 16.68
C THR A 513 20.70 24.39 17.96
N ARG A 514 20.72 23.54 19.00
CA ARG A 514 21.43 23.80 20.26
C ARG A 514 22.93 23.94 20.04
N PHE A 515 23.49 23.11 19.16
CA PHE A 515 24.90 23.19 18.76
C PHE A 515 25.22 24.53 18.09
N PHE A 516 24.44 24.96 17.10
CA PHE A 516 24.65 26.25 16.43
C PHE A 516 24.46 27.45 17.35
N ILE A 517 23.43 27.45 18.20
CA ILE A 517 23.20 28.51 19.18
C ILE A 517 24.35 28.54 20.21
N GLY A 518 24.89 27.38 20.59
CA GLY A 518 26.07 27.26 21.47
C GLY A 518 27.33 27.89 20.87
N ILE A 519 27.64 27.55 19.62
CA ILE A 519 28.78 28.15 18.88
C ILE A 519 28.61 29.67 18.81
N TRP A 520 27.43 30.12 18.39
CA TRP A 520 27.14 31.54 18.26
C TRP A 520 27.25 32.30 19.59
N TYR A 521 26.74 31.72 20.69
CA TYR A 521 26.80 32.33 22.01
C TYR A 521 28.25 32.47 22.48
N HIS A 522 29.08 31.45 22.29
CA HIS A 522 30.50 31.49 22.65
C HIS A 522 31.28 32.54 21.87
N TRP A 523 30.98 32.70 20.58
CA TRP A 523 31.66 33.65 19.71
C TRP A 523 31.21 35.09 19.92
N LYS A 524 29.89 35.36 19.94
CA LYS A 524 29.34 36.73 19.92
C LYS A 524 29.08 37.32 21.31
N ARG A 525 28.91 36.47 22.34
CA ARG A 525 28.57 36.85 23.72
C ARG A 525 27.52 38.00 23.80
N PRO A 526 26.33 37.80 23.23
CA PRO A 526 25.33 38.85 23.11
C PRO A 526 24.84 39.36 24.47
N LYS A 527 24.74 40.69 24.61
CA LYS A 527 24.20 41.35 25.82
C LYS A 527 22.67 41.39 25.86
N THR A 528 22.01 41.22 24.71
CA THR A 528 20.55 41.18 24.59
C THR A 528 20.13 40.07 23.62
N LEU A 529 19.13 39.27 23.98
CA LEU A 529 18.49 38.31 23.08
C LEU A 529 17.31 38.98 22.37
N ARG A 530 17.38 39.11 21.05
CA ARG A 530 16.23 39.43 20.18
C ARG A 530 15.89 38.17 19.40
N ILE A 531 14.98 37.36 19.96
CA ILE A 531 14.62 36.05 19.40
C ILE A 531 13.56 36.19 18.30
N GLN A 532 12.54 37.03 18.48
CA GLN A 532 11.43 37.17 17.52
C GLN A 532 11.33 38.62 17.00
N HIS A 533 11.24 38.78 15.67
CA HIS A 533 11.20 40.05 14.95
C HIS A 533 9.79 40.40 14.46
N PHE A 534 9.03 39.42 13.96
CA PHE A 534 7.66 39.59 13.48
C PHE A 534 6.65 38.87 14.40
N ARG A 535 5.45 39.45 14.59
CA ARG A 535 4.41 38.92 15.50
C ARG A 535 3.02 39.08 14.93
N PHE A 536 2.28 37.98 14.88
CA PHE A 536 0.84 38.00 14.59
C PHE A 536 0.01 38.57 15.75
N ILE A 537 0.38 38.24 16.99
CA ILE A 537 -0.37 38.63 18.19
C ILE A 537 0.58 39.38 19.15
N PRO A 538 0.23 40.60 19.60
CA PRO A 538 1.03 41.36 20.56
C PRO A 538 1.19 40.67 21.92
N ASP A 539 2.28 41.01 22.63
CA ASP A 539 2.53 40.48 23.98
C ASP A 539 1.47 40.94 24.98
N GLY A 540 1.03 40.02 25.85
CA GLY A 540 0.08 40.36 26.91
C GLY A 540 -1.36 40.54 26.42
N THR A 541 -1.66 40.13 25.19
CA THR A 541 -3.03 39.99 24.69
C THR A 541 -3.83 39.11 25.64
N LYS A 542 -5.03 39.57 26.03
CA LYS A 542 -5.95 38.87 26.93
C LYS A 542 -7.28 38.68 26.21
N ILE A 543 -7.39 37.63 25.43
CA ILE A 543 -8.64 37.22 24.78
C ILE A 543 -9.41 36.32 25.75
N ASP A 544 -10.72 36.47 25.82
CA ASP A 544 -11.60 35.57 26.58
C ASP A 544 -12.14 34.45 25.68
N PHE A 545 -11.29 33.44 25.47
CA PHE A 545 -11.61 32.26 24.66
C PHE A 545 -12.76 31.45 25.26
N MET A 546 -12.89 31.42 26.60
CA MET A 546 -13.97 30.70 27.26
C MET A 546 -15.34 31.32 26.97
N LYS A 547 -15.42 32.66 26.84
CA LYS A 547 -16.66 33.31 26.40
C LYS A 547 -16.96 33.02 24.93
N MET A 548 -15.96 33.09 24.05
CA MET A 548 -16.10 32.81 22.62
C MET A 548 -16.44 31.34 22.33
N SER A 549 -15.98 30.43 23.18
CA SER A 549 -16.19 28.98 23.03
C SER A 549 -17.66 28.59 22.94
N ARG A 550 -18.57 29.34 23.57
CA ARG A 550 -20.02 29.05 23.51
C ARG A 550 -20.55 29.15 22.08
N ALA A 551 -20.19 30.23 21.37
CA ALA A 551 -20.59 30.41 19.98
C ALA A 551 -19.87 29.41 19.07
N ALA A 552 -18.59 29.15 19.33
CA ALA A 552 -17.81 28.16 18.60
C ALA A 552 -18.40 26.74 18.75
N ILE A 553 -18.80 26.32 19.94
CA ILE A 553 -19.43 25.01 20.16
C ILE A 553 -20.75 24.91 19.39
N ILE A 554 -21.59 25.96 19.41
CA ILE A 554 -22.85 25.96 18.63
C ILE A 554 -22.55 25.82 17.14
N LEU A 555 -21.62 26.63 16.60
CA LEU A 555 -21.20 26.52 15.20
C LEU A 555 -20.69 25.13 14.88
N SER A 556 -19.86 24.55 15.75
CA SER A 556 -19.26 23.23 15.57
C SER A 556 -20.31 22.13 15.57
N ILE A 557 -21.32 22.20 16.45
CA ILE A 557 -22.46 21.28 16.46
C ILE A 557 -23.26 21.40 15.16
N VAL A 558 -23.56 22.62 14.71
CA VAL A 558 -24.29 22.84 13.44
C VAL A 558 -23.51 22.27 12.27
N LEU A 559 -22.21 22.56 12.19
CA LEU A 559 -21.33 22.04 11.14
C LEU A 559 -21.19 20.52 11.18
N THR A 560 -21.11 19.93 12.38
CA THR A 560 -21.07 18.48 12.57
C THR A 560 -22.38 17.83 12.11
N VAL A 561 -23.53 18.40 12.47
CA VAL A 561 -24.84 17.93 12.02
C VAL A 561 -24.98 18.07 10.50
N LEU A 562 -24.47 19.15 9.91
CA LEU A 562 -24.44 19.33 8.46
C LEU A 562 -23.52 18.30 7.77
N ALA A 563 -22.34 18.05 8.31
CA ALA A 563 -21.39 17.06 7.80
C ALA A 563 -21.99 15.64 7.85
N ILE A 564 -22.58 15.26 8.98
CA ILE A 564 -23.24 13.95 9.13
C ILE A 564 -24.50 13.87 8.25
N GLY A 565 -25.29 14.94 8.19
CA GLY A 565 -26.50 14.99 7.38
C GLY A 565 -26.20 14.87 5.89
N THR A 566 -25.18 15.59 5.38
CA THR A 566 -24.74 15.46 3.99
C THR A 566 -24.19 14.07 3.71
N ALA A 567 -23.37 13.51 4.60
CA ALA A 567 -22.90 12.14 4.48
C ALA A 567 -24.04 11.11 4.43
N TYR A 568 -25.12 11.31 5.20
CA TYR A 568 -26.27 10.41 5.22
C TYR A 568 -27.19 10.56 4.00
N PHE A 569 -27.50 11.79 3.57
CA PHE A 569 -28.47 12.04 2.49
C PHE A 569 -27.86 12.08 1.09
N LYS A 570 -26.64 12.62 0.94
CA LYS A 570 -25.93 12.73 -0.34
C LYS A 570 -24.97 11.55 -0.54
N GLY A 571 -24.45 10.96 0.53
CA GLY A 571 -23.42 9.94 0.46
C GLY A 571 -22.02 10.50 0.21
N PHE A 572 -21.08 9.60 -0.09
CA PHE A 572 -19.71 9.91 -0.49
C PHE A 572 -19.47 9.50 -1.94
N ASN A 573 -18.64 10.25 -2.65
CA ASN A 573 -18.08 9.82 -3.93
C ASN A 573 -16.94 8.83 -3.65
N LEU A 574 -17.27 7.57 -3.39
CA LEU A 574 -16.30 6.54 -3.03
C LEU A 574 -15.46 6.14 -4.25
N GLY A 575 -14.14 6.11 -4.07
CA GLY A 575 -13.21 5.59 -5.07
C GLY A 575 -13.24 4.07 -5.17
N ILE A 576 -12.61 3.54 -6.22
CA ILE A 576 -12.54 2.10 -6.52
C ILE A 576 -11.95 1.26 -5.37
N ASP A 577 -11.15 1.87 -4.49
CA ASP A 577 -10.62 1.21 -3.29
C ASP A 577 -11.71 0.74 -2.32
N PHE A 578 -12.92 1.32 -2.36
CA PHE A 578 -14.03 0.98 -1.46
C PHE A 578 -15.21 0.33 -2.18
N VAL A 579 -15.44 0.67 -3.45
CA VAL A 579 -16.57 0.12 -4.23
C VAL A 579 -16.15 -0.99 -5.20
N GLY A 580 -14.86 -1.15 -5.47
CA GLY A 580 -14.35 -2.00 -6.56
C GLY A 580 -14.63 -1.41 -7.93
N GLY A 581 -14.13 -2.08 -8.97
CA GLY A 581 -14.25 -1.64 -10.37
C GLY A 581 -12.94 -1.10 -10.93
N SER A 582 -13.04 -0.22 -11.93
CA SER A 582 -11.87 0.31 -12.63
C SER A 582 -11.91 1.82 -12.77
N ALA A 583 -10.74 2.45 -12.65
CA ALA A 583 -10.51 3.86 -12.93
C ALA A 583 -9.38 3.98 -13.95
N ILE A 584 -9.65 4.65 -15.07
CA ILE A 584 -8.74 4.80 -16.19
C ILE A 584 -8.55 6.31 -16.42
N GLU A 585 -7.33 6.80 -16.22
CA GLU A 585 -6.94 8.17 -16.55
C GLU A 585 -6.47 8.19 -18.01
N VAL A 586 -7.12 9.01 -18.82
CA VAL A 586 -6.80 9.16 -20.25
C VAL A 586 -6.53 10.63 -20.58
N GLN A 587 -5.61 10.85 -21.52
CA GLN A 587 -5.28 12.18 -22.02
C GLN A 587 -5.52 12.24 -23.52
N HIS A 588 -6.25 13.26 -23.97
CA HIS A 588 -6.45 13.52 -25.38
C HIS A 588 -5.19 14.17 -25.98
N THR A 589 -4.68 13.63 -27.08
CA THR A 589 -3.35 14.01 -27.59
C THR A 589 -3.32 15.32 -28.40
N THR A 590 -4.43 15.75 -29.00
CA THR A 590 -4.45 16.86 -29.97
C THR A 590 -5.33 18.05 -29.57
N GLY A 591 -6.10 17.96 -28.49
CA GLY A 591 -7.10 18.97 -28.11
C GLY A 591 -7.74 18.75 -26.73
N ASP A 592 -8.73 19.58 -26.37
CA ASP A 592 -9.48 19.42 -25.12
C ASP A 592 -10.33 18.15 -25.15
N ALA A 593 -10.40 17.47 -24.01
CA ALA A 593 -11.17 16.25 -23.91
C ALA A 593 -12.66 16.52 -23.66
N ASP A 594 -13.53 15.76 -24.32
CA ASP A 594 -14.98 15.87 -24.16
C ASP A 594 -15.55 14.66 -23.39
N PRO A 595 -15.93 14.84 -22.11
CA PRO A 595 -16.53 13.78 -21.31
C PRO A 595 -17.84 13.23 -21.89
N ALA A 596 -18.62 14.05 -22.60
CA ALA A 596 -19.89 13.63 -23.18
C ALA A 596 -19.65 12.70 -24.37
N ARG A 597 -18.70 13.06 -25.24
CA ARG A 597 -18.30 12.22 -26.37
C ARG A 597 -17.74 10.88 -25.92
N VAL A 598 -16.85 10.87 -24.93
CA VAL A 598 -16.30 9.63 -24.38
C VAL A 598 -17.39 8.75 -23.76
N ARG A 599 -18.39 9.33 -23.09
CA ARG A 599 -19.52 8.56 -22.57
C ARG A 599 -20.34 7.90 -23.69
N GLU A 600 -20.60 8.61 -24.78
CA GLU A 600 -21.31 8.09 -25.96
C GLU A 600 -20.52 6.95 -26.63
N LEU A 601 -19.19 7.06 -26.72
CA LEU A 601 -18.32 6.03 -27.29
C LEU A 601 -18.33 4.72 -26.49
N LEU A 602 -18.50 4.79 -25.17
CA LEU A 602 -18.45 3.62 -24.29
C LEU A 602 -19.81 2.97 -24.06
N GLU A 603 -20.92 3.64 -24.40
CA GLU A 603 -22.28 3.12 -24.24
C GLU A 603 -22.52 1.77 -24.96
N PRO A 604 -22.03 1.54 -26.21
CA PRO A 604 -22.21 0.28 -26.92
C PRO A 604 -21.55 -0.94 -26.24
N LEU A 605 -20.59 -0.72 -25.34
CA LEU A 605 -19.86 -1.80 -24.66
C LEU A 605 -20.67 -2.46 -23.53
N ASN A 606 -21.83 -1.90 -23.15
CA ASN A 606 -22.72 -2.45 -22.11
C ASN A 606 -22.05 -2.72 -20.76
N LEU A 607 -21.13 -1.84 -20.35
CA LEU A 607 -20.32 -2.00 -19.12
C LEU A 607 -21.06 -1.59 -17.82
N GLY A 608 -22.34 -1.26 -17.93
CA GLY A 608 -23.15 -0.70 -16.84
C GLY A 608 -22.94 0.81 -16.65
N GLU A 609 -22.94 1.29 -15.41
CA GLU A 609 -22.72 2.71 -15.13
C GLU A 609 -21.26 3.10 -15.40
N VAL A 610 -21.06 3.97 -16.39
CA VAL A 610 -19.74 4.55 -16.74
C VAL A 610 -19.74 6.04 -16.40
N GLN A 611 -18.88 6.43 -15.46
CA GLN A 611 -18.70 7.81 -15.06
C GLN A 611 -17.48 8.39 -15.76
N VAL A 612 -17.70 9.41 -16.59
CA VAL A 612 -16.64 10.16 -17.26
C VAL A 612 -16.62 11.58 -16.72
N GLN A 613 -15.48 12.00 -16.19
CA GLN A 613 -15.28 13.33 -15.61
C GLN A 613 -13.95 13.94 -16.07
N SER A 614 -13.92 15.26 -16.22
CA SER A 614 -12.67 15.99 -16.42
C SER A 614 -11.79 15.86 -15.18
N PHE A 615 -10.48 15.72 -15.37
CA PHE A 615 -9.54 15.44 -14.29
C PHE A 615 -8.23 16.21 -14.53
N GLY A 616 -7.75 17.04 -13.62
CA GLY A 616 -6.47 17.73 -13.83
C GLY A 616 -6.53 18.79 -14.93
N THR A 617 -5.97 18.52 -16.12
CA THR A 617 -5.93 19.50 -17.23
C THR A 617 -7.16 19.40 -18.13
N PRO A 618 -7.44 20.40 -19.01
CA PRO A 618 -8.53 20.32 -20.00
C PRO A 618 -8.45 19.12 -20.96
N GLN A 619 -7.29 18.47 -21.08
CA GLN A 619 -7.05 17.33 -21.96
C GLN A 619 -7.27 15.98 -21.28
N ASP A 620 -7.39 15.99 -19.95
CA ASP A 620 -7.36 14.78 -19.13
C ASP A 620 -8.77 14.42 -18.67
N LEU A 621 -9.14 13.15 -18.80
CA LEU A 621 -10.39 12.59 -18.31
C LEU A 621 -10.10 11.42 -17.38
N LEU A 622 -10.97 11.26 -16.38
CA LEU A 622 -11.07 10.05 -15.60
C LEU A 622 -12.34 9.30 -16.02
N VAL A 623 -12.15 8.07 -16.49
CA VAL A 623 -13.21 7.12 -16.82
C VAL A 623 -13.29 6.11 -15.69
N ARG A 624 -14.44 6.02 -15.03
CA ARG A 624 -14.71 5.00 -14.01
C ARG A 624 -15.78 4.05 -14.47
N ILE A 625 -15.51 2.77 -14.27
CA ILE A 625 -16.39 1.66 -14.65
C ILE A 625 -16.69 0.88 -13.38
N GLN A 626 -17.98 0.63 -13.13
CA GLN A 626 -18.41 -0.18 -12.00
C GLN A 626 -17.87 -1.62 -12.07
N LEU A 627 -17.96 -2.33 -10.95
CA LEU A 627 -17.59 -3.74 -10.86
C LEU A 627 -18.44 -4.59 -11.84
N GLN A 628 -17.78 -5.41 -12.65
CA GLN A 628 -18.43 -6.29 -13.63
C GLN A 628 -18.98 -7.56 -12.95
N PRO A 629 -20.16 -8.06 -13.38
CA PRO A 629 -20.86 -9.14 -12.70
C PRO A 629 -20.16 -10.50 -12.77
N GLY A 630 -19.39 -10.81 -13.83
CA GLY A 630 -18.63 -12.07 -13.92
C GLY A 630 -17.25 -12.02 -13.27
N GLY A 631 -17.01 -11.07 -12.37
CA GLY A 631 -15.82 -11.01 -11.54
C GLY A 631 -14.57 -10.48 -12.25
N ASP A 632 -13.41 -10.85 -11.73
CA ASP A 632 -12.14 -10.18 -12.06
C ASP A 632 -11.72 -10.35 -13.53
N ALA A 633 -12.03 -11.49 -14.14
CA ALA A 633 -11.74 -11.75 -15.56
C ALA A 633 -12.56 -10.84 -16.49
N GLU A 634 -13.86 -10.67 -16.24
CA GLU A 634 -14.71 -9.77 -17.02
C GLU A 634 -14.35 -8.30 -16.78
N GLN A 635 -13.97 -7.94 -15.56
CA GLN A 635 -13.47 -6.59 -15.26
C GLN A 635 -12.25 -6.24 -16.13
N GLN A 636 -11.34 -7.18 -16.32
CA GLN A 636 -10.15 -6.98 -17.13
C GLN A 636 -10.47 -6.84 -18.62
N VAL A 637 -11.40 -7.66 -19.12
CA VAL A 637 -11.88 -7.53 -20.50
C VAL A 637 -12.53 -6.16 -20.72
N ALA A 638 -13.33 -5.69 -19.76
CA ALA A 638 -13.92 -4.36 -19.82
C ALA A 638 -12.87 -3.25 -19.92
N VAL A 639 -11.81 -3.30 -19.09
CA VAL A 639 -10.69 -2.34 -19.16
C VAL A 639 -10.02 -2.36 -20.52
N GLN A 640 -9.74 -3.53 -21.08
CA GLN A 640 -9.11 -3.66 -22.40
C GLN A 640 -10.00 -3.09 -23.52
N GLU A 641 -11.30 -3.39 -23.51
CA GLU A 641 -12.23 -2.87 -24.52
C GLU A 641 -12.39 -1.35 -24.42
N VAL A 642 -12.40 -0.78 -23.22
CA VAL A 642 -12.37 0.68 -23.03
C VAL A 642 -11.08 1.27 -23.57
N THR A 643 -9.92 0.76 -23.18
CA THR A 643 -8.61 1.25 -23.64
C THR A 643 -8.51 1.22 -25.16
N LYS A 644 -8.90 0.12 -25.80
CA LYS A 644 -8.91 0.00 -27.27
C LYS A 644 -9.86 0.98 -27.94
N THR A 645 -11.07 1.14 -27.38
CA THR A 645 -12.07 2.06 -27.94
C THR A 645 -11.57 3.50 -27.86
N LEU A 646 -11.00 3.92 -26.73
CA LEU A 646 -10.49 5.28 -26.55
C LEU A 646 -9.26 5.57 -27.42
N ALA A 647 -8.40 4.56 -27.64
CA ALA A 647 -7.26 4.70 -28.54
C ALA A 647 -7.67 5.04 -30.00
N THR A 648 -8.89 4.70 -30.43
CA THR A 648 -9.38 5.06 -31.77
C THR A 648 -9.69 6.55 -31.94
N GLU A 649 -9.87 7.28 -30.84
CA GLU A 649 -10.22 8.71 -30.80
C GLU A 649 -9.07 9.53 -30.17
N GLU A 650 -7.83 9.11 -30.42
CA GLU A 650 -6.61 9.84 -30.03
C GLU A 650 -6.42 10.07 -28.52
N TYR A 651 -7.03 9.22 -27.68
CA TYR A 651 -6.79 9.19 -26.24
C TYR A 651 -5.66 8.21 -25.88
N GLU A 652 -4.69 8.69 -25.11
CA GLU A 652 -3.62 7.89 -24.53
C GLU A 652 -3.96 7.54 -23.07
N VAL A 653 -3.82 6.27 -22.70
CA VAL A 653 -4.01 5.84 -21.30
C VAL A 653 -2.78 6.21 -20.49
N ARG A 654 -2.98 7.05 -19.47
CA ARG A 654 -1.93 7.48 -18.55
C ARG A 654 -1.86 6.62 -17.30
N ARG A 655 -3.00 6.11 -16.84
CA ARG A 655 -3.10 5.27 -15.65
C ARG A 655 -4.29 4.34 -15.74
N THR A 656 -4.11 3.11 -15.30
CA THR A 656 -5.18 2.13 -15.14
C THR A 656 -5.14 1.60 -13.73
N GLU A 657 -6.24 1.69 -13.01
CA GLU A 657 -6.42 1.05 -11.72
C GLU A 657 -7.65 0.16 -11.77
N ALA A 658 -7.52 -1.09 -11.36
CA ALA A 658 -8.63 -2.03 -11.22
C ALA A 658 -8.52 -2.73 -9.87
N VAL A 659 -9.63 -2.78 -9.14
CA VAL A 659 -9.70 -3.40 -7.81
C VAL A 659 -10.90 -4.33 -7.78
N SER A 660 -10.68 -5.59 -7.41
CA SER A 660 -11.76 -6.56 -7.25
C SER A 660 -12.69 -6.18 -6.09
N GLY A 661 -13.90 -6.73 -6.10
CA GLY A 661 -14.84 -6.56 -4.98
C GLY A 661 -14.33 -7.14 -3.65
N THR A 662 -13.47 -8.16 -3.70
CA THR A 662 -12.87 -8.77 -2.50
C THR A 662 -11.81 -7.87 -1.90
N VAL A 663 -10.91 -7.33 -2.73
CA VAL A 663 -9.85 -6.42 -2.28
C VAL A 663 -10.43 -5.10 -1.79
N SER A 664 -11.43 -4.53 -2.46
CA SER A 664 -12.06 -3.28 -2.02
C SER A 664 -12.76 -3.41 -0.66
N GLY A 665 -13.42 -4.55 -0.41
CA GLY A 665 -13.98 -4.88 0.90
C GLY A 665 -12.93 -4.94 2.02
N GLU A 666 -11.78 -5.58 1.76
CA GLU A 666 -10.66 -5.63 2.70
C GLU A 666 -10.06 -4.24 2.97
N LEU A 667 -9.83 -3.44 1.93
CA LEU A 667 -9.31 -2.08 2.02
C LEU A 667 -10.24 -1.16 2.84
N ALA A 668 -11.56 -1.27 2.64
CA ALA A 668 -12.56 -0.52 3.42
C ALA A 668 -12.49 -0.85 4.92
N VAL A 669 -12.39 -2.14 5.24
CA VAL A 669 -12.29 -2.63 6.62
C VAL A 669 -10.97 -2.19 7.25
N HIS A 670 -9.84 -2.39 6.57
CA HIS A 670 -8.52 -1.98 7.06
C HIS A 670 -8.44 -0.47 7.29
N GLY A 671 -8.96 0.35 6.37
CA GLY A 671 -9.02 1.80 6.53
C GLY A 671 -9.83 2.23 7.75
N THR A 672 -10.99 1.62 7.98
CA THR A 672 -11.84 1.89 9.15
C THR A 672 -11.14 1.48 10.45
N ILE A 673 -10.55 0.28 10.49
CA ILE A 673 -9.80 -0.22 11.64
C ILE A 673 -8.61 0.69 11.93
N ALA A 674 -7.89 1.16 10.91
CA ALA A 674 -6.74 2.04 11.08
C ALA A 674 -7.10 3.33 11.83
N VAL A 675 -8.22 3.96 11.48
CA VAL A 675 -8.71 5.17 12.17
C VAL A 675 -9.05 4.87 13.63
N LEU A 676 -9.80 3.79 13.88
CA LEU A 676 -10.20 3.42 15.25
C LEU A 676 -9.00 3.04 16.13
N VAL A 677 -8.08 2.24 15.60
CA VAL A 677 -6.86 1.82 16.29
C VAL A 677 -5.97 3.04 16.57
N THR A 678 -5.85 3.97 15.63
CA THR A 678 -5.07 5.22 15.83
C THR A 678 -5.67 6.06 16.96
N LEU A 679 -6.98 6.33 16.93
CA LEU A 679 -7.65 7.09 17.98
C LEU A 679 -7.53 6.41 19.36
N PHE A 680 -7.66 5.08 19.39
CA PHE A 680 -7.51 4.30 20.63
C PHE A 680 -6.07 4.29 21.16
N ALA A 681 -5.08 4.13 20.28
CA ALA A 681 -3.66 4.16 20.65
C ALA A 681 -3.26 5.54 21.21
N ILE A 682 -3.75 6.61 20.59
CA ILE A 682 -3.61 7.97 21.11
C ILE A 682 -4.29 8.13 22.46
N LEU A 683 -5.52 7.63 22.63
CA LEU A 683 -6.22 7.70 23.91
C LEU A 683 -5.40 7.07 25.03
N ILE A 684 -4.87 5.87 24.80
CA ILE A 684 -3.99 5.16 25.74
C ILE A 684 -2.76 6.00 26.06
N TYR A 685 -2.10 6.52 25.03
CA TYR A 685 -0.90 7.33 25.19
C TYR A 685 -1.18 8.60 26.03
N VAL A 686 -2.20 9.38 25.67
CA VAL A 686 -2.57 10.61 26.38
C VAL A 686 -3.05 10.29 27.79
N TRP A 687 -3.78 9.19 27.99
CA TRP A 687 -4.18 8.75 29.33
C TRP A 687 -2.97 8.41 30.21
N PHE A 688 -1.98 7.68 29.70
CA PHE A 688 -0.77 7.38 30.48
C PHE A 688 0.06 8.65 30.76
N ARG A 689 0.13 9.57 29.80
CA ARG A 689 0.97 10.78 29.89
C ARG A 689 0.34 11.90 30.72
N PHE A 690 -0.98 12.01 30.68
CA PHE A 690 -1.81 13.03 31.33
C PHE A 690 -2.82 12.37 32.31
N GLU A 691 -3.89 13.07 32.67
CA GLU A 691 -5.02 12.47 33.39
C GLU A 691 -6.09 12.05 32.37
N TRP A 692 -6.96 11.09 32.72
CA TRP A 692 -7.95 10.52 31.79
C TRP A 692 -8.88 11.58 31.17
N GLN A 693 -9.13 12.70 31.87
CA GLN A 693 -9.92 13.82 31.35
C GLN A 693 -9.26 14.49 30.14
N PHE A 694 -7.92 14.60 30.14
CA PHE A 694 -7.16 15.12 28.99
C PHE A 694 -7.19 14.14 27.82
N GLY A 695 -7.13 12.84 28.10
CA GLY A 695 -7.29 11.79 27.09
C GLY A 695 -8.62 11.88 26.38
N LEU A 696 -9.72 11.93 27.13
CA LEU A 696 -11.06 12.06 26.54
C LEU A 696 -11.25 13.38 25.80
N ALA A 697 -10.78 14.50 26.35
CA ALA A 697 -10.89 15.79 25.68
C ALA A 697 -10.13 15.80 24.35
N ALA A 698 -8.93 15.21 24.31
CA ALA A 698 -8.15 15.08 23.09
C ALA A 698 -8.85 14.20 22.05
N VAL A 699 -9.37 13.04 22.44
CA VAL A 699 -10.10 12.15 21.53
C VAL A 699 -11.39 12.79 21.01
N THR A 700 -12.19 13.43 21.86
CA THR A 700 -13.45 14.08 21.43
C THR A 700 -13.18 15.24 20.47
N THR A 701 -12.16 16.06 20.75
CA THR A 701 -11.77 17.18 19.88
C THR A 701 -11.26 16.66 18.54
N THR A 702 -10.43 15.61 18.56
CA THR A 702 -9.90 15.01 17.33
C THR A 702 -10.97 14.31 16.52
N LEU A 703 -11.92 13.64 17.17
CA LEU A 703 -13.07 13.02 16.51
C LEU A 703 -13.91 14.06 15.78
N HIS A 704 -14.14 15.23 16.39
CA HIS A 704 -14.78 16.36 15.71
C HIS A 704 -14.01 16.74 14.44
N ASP A 705 -12.68 16.87 14.50
CA ASP A 705 -11.88 17.28 13.34
C ASP A 705 -11.90 16.23 12.22
N VAL A 706 -11.90 14.95 12.58
CA VAL A 706 -12.09 13.83 11.65
C VAL A 706 -13.46 13.92 11.00
N ILE A 707 -14.54 14.11 11.76
CA ILE A 707 -15.89 14.24 11.21
C ILE A 707 -15.98 15.43 10.25
N MET A 708 -15.40 16.57 10.62
CA MET A 708 -15.39 17.76 9.76
C MET A 708 -14.62 17.50 8.46
N THR A 709 -13.48 16.84 8.54
CA THR A 709 -12.62 16.55 7.37
C THR A 709 -13.24 15.49 6.47
N VAL A 710 -13.84 14.44 7.03
CA VAL A 710 -14.60 13.45 6.26
C VAL A 710 -15.83 14.09 5.63
N GLY A 711 -16.56 14.93 6.37
CA GLY A 711 -17.71 15.68 5.89
C GLY A 711 -17.40 16.58 4.68
N LEU A 712 -16.18 17.12 4.60
CA LEU A 712 -15.71 17.88 3.45
C LEU A 712 -15.85 17.08 2.14
N PHE A 713 -15.50 15.79 2.14
CA PHE A 713 -15.60 14.94 0.95
C PHE A 713 -17.05 14.77 0.49
N SER A 714 -17.97 14.55 1.42
CA SER A 714 -19.40 14.47 1.09
C SER A 714 -19.92 15.81 0.54
N ILE A 715 -19.58 16.93 1.18
CA ILE A 715 -20.04 18.27 0.78
C ILE A 715 -19.50 18.64 -0.61
N THR A 716 -18.20 18.53 -0.82
CA THR A 716 -17.51 18.94 -2.06
C THR A 716 -17.69 17.95 -3.20
N GLY A 717 -18.02 16.68 -2.92
CA GLY A 717 -18.04 15.62 -3.93
C GLY A 717 -16.65 15.15 -4.36
N LEU A 718 -15.59 15.57 -3.67
CA LEU A 718 -14.25 15.03 -3.86
C LEU A 718 -14.25 13.52 -3.63
N GLU A 719 -13.45 12.82 -4.42
CA GLU A 719 -13.30 11.38 -4.28
C GLU A 719 -12.76 11.01 -2.90
N PHE A 720 -13.43 10.07 -2.25
CA PHE A 720 -12.99 9.45 -1.02
C PHE A 720 -12.32 8.11 -1.36
N ASN A 721 -10.99 8.08 -1.32
CA ASN A 721 -10.15 6.91 -1.65
C ASN A 721 -9.16 6.62 -0.50
N LEU A 722 -8.23 5.68 -0.69
CA LEU A 722 -7.22 5.37 0.33
C LEU A 722 -6.35 6.58 0.70
N SER A 723 -6.02 7.45 -0.26
CA SER A 723 -5.26 8.68 0.03
C SER A 723 -6.06 9.62 0.93
N SER A 724 -7.38 9.67 0.80
CA SER A 724 -8.26 10.41 1.71
C SER A 724 -8.18 9.87 3.15
N ILE A 725 -8.08 8.56 3.34
CA ILE A 725 -7.87 7.95 4.66
C ILE A 725 -6.50 8.33 5.23
N ALA A 726 -5.44 8.29 4.41
CA ALA A 726 -4.11 8.71 4.83
C ALA A 726 -4.10 10.18 5.28
N ALA A 727 -4.81 11.07 4.58
CA ALA A 727 -4.98 12.47 5.00
C ALA A 727 -5.66 12.56 6.37
N VAL A 728 -6.78 11.86 6.57
CA VAL A 728 -7.51 11.86 7.85
C VAL A 728 -6.63 11.35 9.00
N LEU A 729 -5.89 10.26 8.81
CA LEU A 729 -5.01 9.69 9.82
C LEU A 729 -3.82 10.59 10.15
N THR A 730 -3.24 11.24 9.15
CA THR A 730 -2.16 12.21 9.35
C THR A 730 -2.67 13.43 10.10
N LEU A 731 -3.86 13.90 9.73
CA LEU A 731 -4.53 15.01 10.38
C LEU A 731 -4.78 14.72 11.86
N VAL A 732 -5.19 13.51 12.21
CA VAL A 732 -5.38 13.09 13.62
C VAL A 732 -4.10 13.39 14.41
N GLY A 733 -2.94 12.98 13.90
CA GLY A 733 -1.64 13.26 14.53
C GLY A 733 -1.30 14.76 14.62
N LEU A 734 -1.62 15.55 13.59
CA LEU A 734 -1.37 16.99 13.56
C LEU A 734 -2.29 17.78 14.49
N SER A 735 -3.60 17.51 14.48
CA SER A 735 -4.55 18.20 15.35
C SER A 735 -4.24 17.92 16.83
N LEU A 736 -3.87 16.67 17.14
CA LEU A 736 -3.47 16.29 18.48
C LEU A 736 -2.23 17.03 18.98
N ASN A 737 -1.29 17.41 18.11
CA ASN A 737 -0.11 18.18 18.52
C ASN A 737 -0.54 19.47 19.25
N GLU A 738 -1.46 20.24 18.66
CA GLU A 738 -1.93 21.49 19.27
C GLU A 738 -2.74 21.23 20.55
N THR A 739 -3.59 20.20 20.55
CA THR A 739 -4.34 19.82 21.75
C THR A 739 -3.43 19.42 22.91
N VAL A 740 -2.37 18.64 22.65
CA VAL A 740 -1.39 18.20 23.65
C VAL A 740 -0.62 19.38 24.21
N VAL A 741 -0.20 20.34 23.38
CA VAL A 741 0.54 21.51 23.86
C VAL A 741 -0.33 22.42 24.74
N ILE A 742 -1.59 22.68 24.34
CA ILE A 742 -2.53 23.44 25.18
C ILE A 742 -2.78 22.70 26.49
N SER A 743 -2.98 21.38 26.43
CA SER A 743 -3.20 20.52 27.60
C SER A 743 -2.02 20.53 28.58
N ASP A 744 -0.79 20.44 28.07
CA ASP A 744 0.42 20.52 28.90
C ASP A 744 0.53 21.88 29.59
N ARG A 745 0.18 22.97 28.89
CA ARG A 745 0.18 24.31 29.48
C ARG A 745 -0.92 24.47 30.55
N VAL A 746 -2.12 23.95 30.30
CA VAL A 746 -3.21 23.90 31.30
C VAL A 746 -2.74 23.15 32.55
N ARG A 747 -2.10 22.00 32.37
CA ARG A 747 -1.54 21.19 33.47
C ARG A 747 -0.44 21.93 34.24
N GLU A 748 0.46 22.62 33.55
CA GLU A 748 1.49 23.45 34.18
C GLU A 748 0.85 24.57 35.04
N ASN A 749 -0.14 25.27 34.48
CA ASN A 749 -0.82 26.38 35.15
C ASN A 749 -1.70 25.91 36.32
N LEU A 750 -2.33 24.73 36.25
CA LEU A 750 -3.04 24.11 37.38
C LEU A 750 -2.12 23.86 38.58
N ARG A 751 -0.84 23.51 38.34
CA ARG A 751 0.15 23.33 39.40
C ARG A 751 0.65 24.66 39.97
N LYS A 752 0.78 25.68 39.11
CA LYS A 752 1.31 27.00 39.47
C LYS A 752 0.28 27.89 40.16
N TYR A 753 -0.97 27.90 39.69
CA TYR A 753 -2.04 28.81 40.13
C TYR A 753 -3.15 28.05 40.85
N LYS A 754 -2.86 27.54 42.06
CA LYS A 754 -3.77 26.66 42.82
C LYS A 754 -5.14 27.25 43.17
N LYS A 755 -5.27 28.59 43.22
CA LYS A 755 -6.51 29.30 43.62
C LYS A 755 -7.30 29.88 42.45
N MET A 756 -6.78 29.81 41.23
CA MET A 756 -7.43 30.36 40.05
C MET A 756 -8.50 29.39 39.55
N SER A 757 -9.62 29.89 39.04
CA SER A 757 -10.69 29.03 38.54
C SER A 757 -10.26 28.29 37.26
N VAL A 758 -10.82 27.10 37.00
CA VAL A 758 -10.46 26.30 35.81
C VAL A 758 -10.68 27.07 34.50
N PRO A 759 -11.81 27.79 34.29
CA PRO A 759 -12.00 28.59 33.08
C PRO A 759 -10.93 29.67 32.90
N GLU A 760 -10.52 30.36 33.98
CA GLU A 760 -9.47 31.37 33.93
C GLU A 760 -8.09 30.75 33.63
N ILE A 761 -7.81 29.58 34.19
CA ILE A 761 -6.57 28.83 33.92
C ILE A 761 -6.51 28.40 32.46
N ILE A 762 -7.61 27.87 31.91
CA ILE A 762 -7.69 27.49 30.50
C ILE A 762 -7.48 28.72 29.63
N ASN A 763 -8.19 29.82 29.93
CA ASN A 763 -8.07 31.05 29.17
C ASN A 763 -6.64 31.61 29.19
N LEU A 764 -5.99 31.61 30.36
CA LEU A 764 -4.60 32.01 30.52
C LEU A 764 -3.65 31.11 29.72
N SER A 765 -3.89 29.79 29.75
CA SER A 765 -3.07 28.80 29.06
C SER A 765 -3.14 28.99 27.55
N ILE A 766 -4.35 29.16 26.99
CA ILE A 766 -4.54 29.41 25.56
C ILE A 766 -3.88 30.73 25.14
N ASN A 767 -4.04 31.83 25.91
CA ASN A 767 -3.37 33.10 25.61
C ASN A 767 -1.84 32.98 25.63
N GLN A 768 -1.28 32.08 26.42
CA GLN A 768 0.17 31.84 26.48
C GLN A 768 0.67 30.98 25.31
N THR A 769 -0.16 30.10 24.75
CA THR A 769 0.22 29.22 23.63
C THR A 769 -0.19 29.75 22.26
N ILE A 770 -1.15 30.68 22.16
CA ILE A 770 -1.75 31.12 20.89
C ILE A 770 -0.72 31.64 19.88
N VAL A 771 0.32 32.33 20.34
CA VAL A 771 1.40 32.83 19.47
C VAL A 771 2.13 31.66 18.81
N ARG A 772 2.49 30.64 19.59
CA ARG A 772 3.12 29.42 19.07
C ARG A 772 2.18 28.71 18.11
N THR A 773 0.97 28.35 18.56
CA THR A 773 -0.01 27.59 17.77
C THR A 773 -0.33 28.28 16.44
N SER A 774 -0.45 29.61 16.43
CA SER A 774 -0.67 30.37 15.18
C SER A 774 0.54 30.33 14.24
N LEU A 775 1.76 30.40 14.77
CA LEU A 775 2.99 30.35 13.96
C LEU A 775 3.20 28.97 13.36
N THR A 776 3.03 27.92 14.16
CA THR A 776 3.11 26.52 13.72
C THR A 776 2.06 26.22 12.67
N GLN A 777 0.80 26.62 12.91
CA GLN A 777 -0.25 26.42 11.92
C GLN A 777 0.03 27.19 10.63
N PHE A 778 0.56 28.41 10.73
CA PHE A 778 0.93 29.20 9.55
C PHE A 778 2.05 28.53 8.73
N THR A 779 3.08 27.95 9.38
CA THR A 779 4.14 27.24 8.65
C THR A 779 3.64 25.96 7.99
N VAL A 780 2.74 25.23 8.65
CA VAL A 780 2.07 24.06 8.06
C VAL A 780 1.24 24.47 6.83
N LEU A 781 0.48 25.57 6.93
CA LEU A 781 -0.29 26.09 5.79
C LEU A 781 0.61 26.59 4.65
N LEU A 782 1.72 27.26 4.96
CA LEU A 782 2.71 27.66 3.95
C LEU A 782 3.33 26.46 3.22
N ALA A 783 3.40 25.30 3.86
CA ALA A 783 3.81 24.07 3.21
C ALA A 783 2.67 23.49 2.36
N LEU A 784 1.45 23.39 2.92
CA LEU A 784 0.31 22.73 2.27
C LEU A 784 -0.28 23.51 1.08
N PHE A 785 -0.34 24.84 1.13
CA PHE A 785 -0.93 25.63 0.03
C PHE A 785 -0.22 25.40 -1.31
N PRO A 786 1.12 25.47 -1.41
CA PRO A 786 1.82 25.11 -2.63
C PRO A 786 1.53 23.69 -3.13
N LEU A 787 1.35 22.70 -2.25
CA LEU A 787 0.93 21.37 -2.68
C LEU A 787 -0.48 21.34 -3.25
N VAL A 788 -1.42 22.10 -2.69
CA VAL A 788 -2.79 22.18 -3.22
C VAL A 788 -2.82 22.78 -4.63
N PHE A 789 -1.95 23.75 -4.91
CA PHE A 789 -1.94 24.45 -6.20
C PHE A 789 -0.98 23.84 -7.24
N PHE A 790 0.12 23.21 -6.81
CA PHE A 790 1.19 22.75 -7.69
C PHE A 790 1.53 21.26 -7.52
N GLY A 791 0.94 20.54 -6.56
CA GLY A 791 1.30 19.16 -6.23
C GLY A 791 0.80 18.10 -7.21
N GLY A 792 0.00 18.48 -8.20
CA GLY A 792 -0.64 17.56 -9.14
C GLY A 792 -2.00 17.04 -8.64
N GLU A 793 -2.82 16.55 -9.56
CA GLU A 793 -4.20 16.17 -9.26
C GLU A 793 -4.29 14.91 -8.37
N SER A 794 -3.37 13.95 -8.55
CA SER A 794 -3.38 12.67 -7.82
C SER A 794 -3.25 12.81 -6.29
N ILE A 795 -2.63 13.87 -5.78
CA ILE A 795 -2.55 14.18 -4.34
C ILE A 795 -3.37 15.39 -3.92
N ARG A 796 -4.16 15.97 -4.83
CA ARG A 796 -4.92 17.20 -4.55
C ARG A 796 -6.03 16.97 -3.52
N GLY A 797 -6.76 15.86 -3.63
CA GLY A 797 -7.76 15.47 -2.63
C GLY A 797 -7.16 15.33 -1.22
N PHE A 798 -5.99 14.66 -1.13
CA PHE A 798 -5.22 14.51 0.10
C PHE A 798 -4.81 15.88 0.69
N THR A 799 -4.22 16.76 -0.13
CA THR A 799 -3.70 18.06 0.32
C THR A 799 -4.80 19.05 0.69
N ILE A 800 -5.95 19.04 0.00
CA ILE A 800 -7.13 19.83 0.35
C ILE A 800 -7.68 19.39 1.72
N ALA A 801 -7.85 18.08 1.92
CA ALA A 801 -8.33 17.54 3.19
C ALA A 801 -7.39 17.87 4.35
N MET A 802 -6.07 17.75 4.15
CA MET A 802 -5.05 18.13 5.12
C MET A 802 -5.09 19.64 5.45
N THR A 803 -5.23 20.49 4.42
CA THR A 803 -5.30 21.95 4.59
C THR A 803 -6.53 22.33 5.40
N PHE A 804 -7.71 21.86 4.98
CA PHE A 804 -8.98 22.10 5.67
C PHE A 804 -8.95 21.57 7.11
N GLY A 805 -8.53 20.32 7.27
CA GLY A 805 -8.45 19.65 8.54
C GLY A 805 -7.53 20.38 9.51
N SER A 806 -6.36 20.83 9.06
CA SER A 806 -5.40 21.53 9.92
C SER A 806 -5.96 22.87 10.44
N ILE A 807 -6.73 23.60 9.61
CA ILE A 807 -7.43 24.83 10.03
C ILE A 807 -8.46 24.51 11.11
N PHE A 808 -9.27 23.47 10.90
CA PHE A 808 -10.27 23.03 11.87
C PHE A 808 -9.64 22.49 13.16
N GLY A 809 -8.50 21.79 13.07
CA GLY A 809 -7.74 21.29 14.21
C GLY A 809 -7.17 22.41 15.08
N MET A 810 -6.69 23.50 14.49
CA MET A 810 -6.32 24.69 15.28
C MET A 810 -7.54 25.29 15.97
N TYR A 811 -8.64 25.45 15.23
CA TYR A 811 -9.89 26.01 15.76
C TYR A 811 -10.46 25.18 16.92
N SER A 812 -10.56 23.87 16.76
CA SER A 812 -11.11 22.95 17.77
C SER A 812 -10.21 22.90 19.01
N SER A 813 -8.89 22.84 18.83
CA SER A 813 -7.91 22.85 19.92
C SER A 813 -8.03 24.11 20.80
N ILE A 814 -8.28 25.28 20.19
CA ILE A 814 -8.40 26.57 20.89
C ILE A 814 -9.79 26.75 21.53
N PHE A 815 -10.86 26.49 20.77
CA PHE A 815 -12.21 26.89 21.19
C PHE A 815 -13.05 25.75 21.78
N ILE A 816 -12.76 24.49 21.45
CA ILE A 816 -13.58 23.33 21.85
C ILE A 816 -12.90 22.52 22.96
N GLY A 817 -11.60 22.26 22.85
CA GLY A 817 -10.87 21.38 23.78
C GLY A 817 -10.91 21.84 25.24
N GLY A 818 -10.73 23.15 25.49
CA GLY A 818 -10.80 23.74 26.83
C GLY A 818 -12.14 23.51 27.55
N PRO A 819 -13.28 23.91 26.97
CA PRO A 819 -14.61 23.60 27.53
C PRO A 819 -14.87 22.12 27.78
N ILE A 820 -14.41 21.23 26.88
CA ILE A 820 -14.59 19.78 27.05
C ILE A 820 -13.88 19.28 28.32
N LEU A 821 -12.69 19.79 28.64
CA LEU A 821 -11.99 19.46 29.89
C LEU A 821 -12.83 19.80 31.13
N ILE A 822 -13.54 20.94 31.11
CA ILE A 822 -14.43 21.34 32.21
C ILE A 822 -15.61 20.36 32.32
N TYR A 823 -16.20 19.98 31.19
CA TYR A 823 -17.33 19.06 31.15
C TYR A 823 -16.97 17.66 31.71
N PHE A 824 -15.75 17.18 31.43
CA PHE A 824 -15.23 15.93 32.01
C PHE A 824 -14.73 16.06 33.46
N GLY A 825 -15.04 17.18 34.14
CA GLY A 825 -14.83 17.32 35.58
C GLY A 825 -13.40 17.66 35.98
N LEU A 826 -12.64 18.35 35.13
CA LEU A 826 -11.35 18.94 35.53
C LEU A 826 -11.60 19.94 36.68
N LYS A 827 -10.99 19.69 37.84
CA LYS A 827 -11.10 20.54 39.04
C LYS A 827 -9.75 21.18 39.39
N PRO A 828 -9.73 22.37 40.05
CA PRO A 828 -8.53 22.91 40.65
C PRO A 828 -7.99 21.96 41.74
N ARG A 829 -6.66 21.91 41.89
CA ARG A 829 -6.03 21.03 42.88
C ARG A 829 -6.44 21.32 44.33
N SER A 830 -6.76 22.58 44.66
CA SER A 830 -7.29 22.95 45.98
C SER A 830 -8.62 22.26 46.29
N GLU A 831 -9.53 22.22 45.31
CA GLU A 831 -10.82 21.54 45.46
C GLU A 831 -10.64 20.02 45.58
N MET A 832 -9.69 19.44 44.84
CA MET A 832 -9.35 18.01 44.96
C MET A 832 -8.73 17.68 46.32
N GLU A 833 -7.89 18.55 46.87
CA GLU A 833 -7.29 18.39 48.21
C GLU A 833 -8.35 18.53 49.31
N GLU A 834 -9.27 19.51 49.20
CA GLU A 834 -10.42 19.64 50.10
C GLU A 834 -11.38 18.45 50.04
N GLU A 835 -11.65 17.90 48.84
CA GLU A 835 -12.51 16.75 48.65
C GLU A 835 -11.87 15.45 49.18
N LYS A 836 -10.54 15.30 49.01
CA LYS A 836 -9.76 14.21 49.64
C LYS A 836 -9.75 14.34 51.16
N GLU A 837 -9.59 15.53 51.71
CA GLU A 837 -9.70 15.75 53.16
C GLU A 837 -11.10 15.46 53.68
N LYS A 838 -12.16 15.86 52.95
CA LYS A 838 -13.55 15.55 53.29
C LYS A 838 -13.80 14.03 53.27
N LYS A 839 -13.32 13.32 52.25
CA LYS A 839 -13.41 11.85 52.16
C LYS A 839 -12.60 11.14 53.25
N ALA A 840 -11.40 11.62 53.56
CA ALA A 840 -10.58 11.07 54.65
C ALA A 840 -11.23 11.31 56.03
N LYS A 841 -11.85 12.48 56.24
CA LYS A 841 -12.63 12.79 57.46
C LYS A 841 -13.93 11.97 57.54
N ALA A 842 -14.58 11.68 56.41
CA ALA A 842 -15.76 10.82 56.34
C ALA A 842 -15.42 9.36 56.67
N ASN A 843 -14.33 8.81 56.11
CA ASN A 843 -13.89 7.45 56.41
C ASN A 843 -13.44 7.30 57.88
N LYS A 844 -12.73 8.31 58.44
CA LYS A 844 -12.40 8.31 59.88
C LYS A 844 -13.62 8.35 60.81
N ARG A 845 -14.74 8.95 60.38
CA ARG A 845 -16.00 8.93 61.13
C ARG A 845 -16.74 7.60 61.01
N ALA A 846 -16.57 6.87 59.91
CA ALA A 846 -17.14 5.54 59.74
C ALA A 846 -16.42 4.48 60.60
N ASP A 847 -15.08 4.55 60.67
CA ASP A 847 -14.28 3.62 61.50
C ASP A 847 -14.40 3.92 63.01
N GLY A 848 -14.62 5.18 63.40
CA GLY A 848 -14.83 5.57 64.79
C GLY A 848 -16.23 5.25 65.34
N ALA A 849 -17.16 4.76 64.51
CA ALA A 849 -18.47 4.28 64.93
C ALA A 849 -18.52 2.75 65.10
N ALA A 850 -17.39 2.05 64.88
CA ALA A 850 -17.25 0.60 65.00
C ALA A 850 -16.33 0.16 66.17
N VAL A 851 -16.19 1.00 67.21
CA VAL A 851 -15.51 0.64 68.48
C VAL A 851 -16.48 0.79 69.64
#